data_AF-A0A971Q8T9-F1
#
_entry.id   AF-A0A971Q8T9-F1
#
_cell.length_a   1.000
_cell.length_b   1.000
_cell.length_c   1.000
_cell.angle_alpha   90.00
_cell.angle_beta   90.00
_cell.angle_gamma   90.00
#
_symmetry.space_group_name_H-M   'P 1'
#
loop_
_entity.id
_entity.type
_entity.pdbx_description
1 polymer ?
#
loop_
_entity_poly.entity_id
_entity_poly.type
_entity_poly.pdbx_seq_one_letter_code
_entity_poly.pdbx_strand_id
1 'polypeptide(L)'
;MAVNSQTQTKRRLVFGGNVVLAVLIVWVLVVLVNFVADRAAPPAVDVTKSGKFSLSSRTTKLIENLEEPVVLTALYRVEEMDEQGEEQKRQVVDLLRRYAGVSGRVSYEVIDPLKDTAAKTRLLQRLIEKYGDEAGGHKGIVERFKEVGPQIVTLLDQEVKTINEAAQANPKINNNPNIVGIYVRFTRLLNDSRTLVEQIHELISGGDIPRYSDATKLIQDLYDGSKGTLDAAGKYLAEDGAAIEGLDEKTAEFFRGASERYQPLVGSLTEQLDEFTDLPKLELEELYDQVSARNAKTIVVEGPSKARVLPFNDVWQISRAPQGQDPTAPVNYDFNGEAAVSSAILALTAKERSAVVFVHAGPPSPIKPGFGGMRMIEPPFGAVKDKLEEANFVVEEWDMLASEAPPEIPDATRRVYVVLPPQPQQRQAPGMPPQGGYEPQHVERLSQILDEGGRAIFLVRFSPAMMTGQPYPFASMLQDKFGVKVDPDKLVIRVWNIRDQVIPRQEIELNRYESHQITEPVESLPSQFQMAVPITVAEKLPEHVTVDPLIRVDAGTDNVWAEENIFMLMQQGFTEKDEQDTKPPFDLAVEAENSETGAKVVVFGSAEFAINDVANQTQIVWMGNRFVQVLTNPANLELVANSAFWLNDNENLIAVGPRRSDVQRIGPISESGMIAWKVFFWVAWPLAALVAGGAVWLVRRK
;
A
#
# COMPACT_ATOMS: atom_id res chain seq x y z
N MET A 1 36.93 9.11 88.89
CA MET A 1 37.46 8.43 87.69
C MET A 1 37.10 9.25 86.46
N ALA A 2 38.05 10.02 85.93
CA ALA A 2 37.86 10.80 84.70
C ALA A 2 38.05 9.86 83.50
N VAL A 3 36.98 9.60 82.74
CA VAL A 3 37.06 8.84 81.50
C VAL A 3 37.71 9.72 80.43
N ASN A 4 38.80 9.22 79.87
CA ASN A 4 39.71 9.90 78.98
C ASN A 4 39.00 10.33 77.67
N SER A 5 38.69 11.62 77.52
CA SER A 5 37.93 12.16 76.37
C SER A 5 38.68 12.04 75.04
N GLN A 6 40.02 11.96 75.06
CA GLN A 6 40.83 11.87 73.86
C GLN A 6 40.69 10.54 73.09
N THR A 7 40.35 9.44 73.77
CA THR A 7 40.24 8.10 73.16
C THR A 7 38.92 7.92 72.41
N GLN A 8 37.84 8.58 72.86
CA GLN A 8 36.55 8.58 72.15
C GLN A 8 36.58 9.46 70.89
N THR A 9 37.26 10.61 70.91
CA THR A 9 37.37 11.50 69.75
C THR A 9 38.20 10.88 68.62
N LYS A 10 39.30 10.18 68.95
CA LYS A 10 40.08 9.39 67.97
C LYS A 10 39.27 8.27 67.33
N ARG A 11 38.49 7.51 68.11
CA ARG A 11 37.60 6.48 67.55
C ARG A 11 36.51 7.08 66.66
N ARG A 12 35.87 8.19 67.04
CA ARG A 12 34.86 8.87 66.22
C ARG A 12 35.44 9.43 64.91
N LEU A 13 36.68 9.91 64.90
CA LEU A 13 37.38 10.34 63.69
C LEU A 13 37.71 9.16 62.76
N VAL A 14 38.14 8.02 63.30
CA VAL A 14 38.42 6.81 62.50
C VAL A 14 37.13 6.21 61.92
N PHE A 15 36.06 6.10 62.71
CA PHE A 15 34.78 5.59 62.22
C PHE A 15 34.08 6.57 61.27
N GLY A 16 34.11 7.88 61.54
CA GLY A 16 33.57 8.90 60.64
C GLY A 16 34.36 9.01 59.34
N GLY A 17 35.69 8.90 59.41
CA GLY A 17 36.57 8.86 58.23
C GLY A 17 36.29 7.64 57.35
N ASN A 18 36.07 6.46 57.96
CA ASN A 18 35.70 5.26 57.20
C ASN A 18 34.32 5.40 56.52
N VAL A 19 33.35 6.05 57.16
CA VAL A 19 32.03 6.30 56.53
C VAL A 19 32.15 7.29 55.37
N VAL A 20 32.88 8.39 55.53
CA VAL A 20 33.12 9.35 54.44
C VAL A 20 33.87 8.71 53.28
N LEU A 21 34.90 7.90 53.57
CA LEU A 21 35.65 7.15 52.57
C LEU A 21 34.75 6.12 51.84
N ALA A 22 33.90 5.40 52.57
CA ALA A 22 32.95 4.47 51.97
C ALA A 22 31.94 5.17 51.06
N VAL A 23 31.41 6.33 51.48
CA VAL A 23 30.51 7.14 50.66
C VAL A 23 31.21 7.65 49.40
N LEU A 24 32.46 8.12 49.52
CA LEU A 24 33.28 8.55 48.38
C LEU A 24 33.56 7.41 47.41
N ILE A 25 33.89 6.22 47.91
CA ILE A 25 34.12 5.03 47.09
C ILE A 25 32.85 4.63 46.35
N VAL A 26 31.70 4.61 47.03
CA VAL A 26 30.41 4.31 46.39
C VAL A 26 30.08 5.37 45.32
N TRP A 27 30.32 6.64 45.61
CA TRP A 27 30.08 7.72 44.64
C TRP A 27 30.99 7.58 43.41
N VAL A 28 32.28 7.32 43.61
CA VAL A 28 33.25 7.05 42.54
C VAL A 28 32.85 5.80 41.74
N LEU A 29 32.39 4.74 42.40
CA LEU A 29 31.88 3.55 41.73
C LEU A 29 30.65 3.85 40.88
N VAL A 30 29.69 4.63 41.39
CA VAL A 30 28.51 5.05 40.63
C VAL A 30 28.91 5.87 39.41
N VAL A 31 29.85 6.81 39.56
CA VAL A 31 30.37 7.60 38.43
C VAL A 31 31.11 6.71 37.42
N LEU A 32 31.95 5.79 37.89
CA LEU A 32 32.71 4.87 37.04
C LEU A 32 31.78 3.90 36.30
N VAL A 33 30.79 3.33 36.99
CA VAL A 33 29.79 2.44 36.38
C VAL A 33 28.98 3.18 35.34
N ASN A 34 28.52 4.40 35.63
CA ASN A 34 27.80 5.21 34.63
C ASN A 34 28.71 5.59 33.44
N PHE A 35 29.96 5.95 33.69
CA PHE A 35 30.93 6.28 32.64
C PHE A 35 31.28 5.08 31.76
N VAL A 36 31.46 3.89 32.36
CA VAL A 36 31.69 2.64 31.64
C VAL A 36 30.42 2.21 30.92
N ALA A 37 29.23 2.34 31.52
CA ALA A 37 27.97 2.03 30.86
C ALA A 37 27.70 2.94 29.65
N ASP A 38 28.07 4.23 29.72
CA ASP A 38 27.92 5.19 28.63
C ASP A 38 28.90 4.92 27.47
N ARG A 39 30.15 4.52 27.78
CA ARG A 39 31.18 4.25 26.75
C ARG A 39 31.23 2.82 26.22
N ALA A 40 30.94 1.84 27.07
CA ALA A 40 31.03 0.42 26.77
C ALA A 40 29.64 -0.19 26.53
N ALA A 41 28.60 0.65 26.37
CA ALA A 41 27.22 0.26 26.17
C ALA A 41 27.17 -0.96 25.22
N PRO A 42 26.84 -2.16 25.72
CA PRO A 42 26.58 -3.28 24.82
C PRO A 42 25.42 -2.91 23.89
N PRO A 43 25.30 -3.56 22.71
CA PRO A 43 24.14 -3.37 21.84
C PRO A 43 22.88 -3.44 22.68
N ALA A 44 21.97 -2.48 22.52
CA ALA A 44 20.76 -2.41 23.34
C ALA A 44 20.02 -3.75 23.27
N VAL A 45 20.10 -4.53 24.36
CA VAL A 45 19.47 -5.84 24.43
C VAL A 45 18.00 -5.59 24.67
N ASP A 46 17.18 -5.98 23.70
CA ASP A 46 15.74 -5.89 23.81
C ASP A 46 15.23 -6.95 24.79
N VAL A 47 14.79 -6.50 25.97
CA VAL A 47 14.21 -7.35 27.02
C VAL A 47 12.69 -7.42 26.94
N THR A 48 12.06 -6.82 25.93
CA THR A 48 10.60 -6.88 25.75
C THR A 48 10.20 -8.26 25.25
N LYS A 49 9.10 -8.82 25.79
CA LYS A 49 8.56 -10.12 25.34
C LYS A 49 8.19 -10.10 23.85
N SER A 50 7.83 -8.93 23.32
CA SER A 50 7.45 -8.72 21.93
C SER A 50 8.63 -8.40 21.00
N GLY A 51 9.85 -8.21 21.51
CA GLY A 51 10.98 -7.79 20.69
C GLY A 51 10.77 -6.42 20.01
N LYS A 52 10.01 -5.49 20.61
CA LYS A 52 9.61 -4.22 19.97
C LYS A 52 10.79 -3.30 19.60
N PHE A 53 11.90 -3.42 20.32
CA PHE A 53 13.11 -2.60 20.16
C PHE A 53 14.23 -3.31 19.40
N SER A 54 13.99 -4.50 18.85
CA SER A 54 14.91 -5.25 17.99
C SER A 54 14.33 -5.46 16.58
N LEU A 55 15.21 -5.63 15.59
CA LEU A 55 14.79 -6.07 14.26
C LEU A 55 14.48 -7.57 14.29
N SER A 56 13.54 -8.01 13.47
CA SER A 56 13.34 -9.44 13.26
C SER A 56 14.62 -10.06 12.69
N SER A 57 14.87 -11.33 13.05
CA SER A 57 15.97 -12.12 12.49
C SER A 57 16.00 -12.10 10.96
N ARG A 58 14.82 -11.98 10.37
CA ARG A 58 14.58 -11.90 8.94
C ARG A 58 15.00 -10.56 8.32
N THR A 59 14.60 -9.44 8.92
CA THR A 59 15.08 -8.11 8.49
C THR A 59 16.60 -8.03 8.61
N THR A 60 17.18 -8.60 9.67
CA THR A 60 18.64 -8.70 9.81
C THR A 60 19.26 -9.46 8.64
N LYS A 61 18.74 -10.66 8.30
CA LYS A 61 19.21 -11.45 7.14
C LYS A 61 19.07 -10.70 5.81
N LEU A 62 17.94 -10.01 5.59
CA LEU A 62 17.72 -9.19 4.38
C LEU A 62 18.83 -8.15 4.24
N ILE A 63 19.13 -7.42 5.32
CA ILE A 63 20.13 -6.35 5.34
C ILE A 63 21.56 -6.90 5.20
N GLU A 64 21.87 -8.04 5.82
CA GLU A 64 23.17 -8.72 5.69
C GLU A 64 23.44 -9.18 4.26
N ASN A 65 22.41 -9.65 3.57
CA ASN A 65 22.48 -10.17 2.21
C ASN A 65 22.39 -9.09 1.11
N LEU A 66 22.13 -7.83 1.45
CA LEU A 66 22.15 -6.74 0.47
C LEU A 66 23.47 -6.74 -0.26
N GLU A 67 23.49 -6.69 -1.60
CA GLU A 67 24.76 -6.59 -2.35
C GLU A 67 25.18 -5.13 -2.54
N GLU A 68 24.19 -4.27 -2.76
CA GLU A 68 24.33 -2.86 -3.11
C GLU A 68 23.85 -1.94 -1.97
N PRO A 69 24.34 -0.70 -1.89
CA PRO A 69 23.99 0.20 -0.79
C PRO A 69 22.55 0.70 -0.88
N VAL A 70 21.94 0.91 0.29
CA VAL A 70 20.60 1.47 0.45
C VAL A 70 20.67 2.70 1.37
N VAL A 71 19.95 3.76 0.99
CA VAL A 71 19.85 4.99 1.80
C VAL A 71 18.40 5.16 2.26
N LEU A 72 18.21 5.33 3.57
CA LEU A 72 16.90 5.53 4.20
C LEU A 72 16.77 6.98 4.66
N THR A 73 15.95 7.78 3.98
CA THR A 73 15.78 9.20 4.31
C THR A 73 14.42 9.45 4.97
N ALA A 74 14.41 9.76 6.27
CA ALA A 74 13.20 10.16 6.98
C ALA A 74 12.92 11.66 6.76
N LEU A 75 11.86 11.97 6.01
CA LEU A 75 11.32 13.31 5.86
C LEU A 75 10.24 13.51 6.92
N TYR A 76 10.61 14.16 8.02
CA TYR A 76 9.74 14.31 9.19
C TYR A 76 9.68 15.76 9.64
N ARG A 77 8.58 16.42 9.25
CA ARG A 77 8.17 17.69 9.85
C ARG A 77 7.28 17.42 11.07
N VAL A 78 7.67 18.00 12.20
CA VAL A 78 6.88 17.96 13.44
C VAL A 78 6.71 19.38 13.94
N GLU A 79 5.48 19.75 14.29
CA GLU A 79 5.18 21.07 14.86
C GLU A 79 5.63 21.12 16.33
N GLU A 80 6.01 22.30 16.83
CA GLU A 80 6.63 22.44 18.17
C GLU A 80 5.75 21.93 19.33
N MET A 81 4.43 21.84 19.12
CA MET A 81 3.47 21.36 20.12
C MET A 81 2.89 19.96 19.79
N ASP A 82 3.37 19.28 18.75
CA ASP A 82 2.92 17.92 18.37
C ASP A 82 3.74 16.84 19.11
N GLU A 83 3.45 16.63 20.40
CA GLU A 83 4.13 15.62 21.23
C GLU A 83 4.04 14.20 20.62
N GLN A 84 2.88 13.87 20.04
CA GLN A 84 2.66 12.59 19.37
C GLN A 84 3.53 12.46 18.12
N GLY A 85 3.62 13.51 17.31
CA GLY A 85 4.51 13.56 16.15
C GLY A 85 5.99 13.45 16.53
N GLU A 86 6.41 14.05 17.64
CA GLU A 86 7.78 13.92 18.14
C GLU A 86 8.08 12.49 18.59
N GLU A 87 7.12 11.82 19.23
CA GLU A 87 7.26 10.39 19.54
C GLU A 87 7.36 9.53 18.29
N GLN A 88 6.48 9.76 17.30
CA GLN A 88 6.50 9.06 16.03
C GLN A 88 7.84 9.24 15.31
N LYS A 89 8.35 10.47 15.26
CA LYS A 89 9.67 10.77 14.70
C LYS A 89 10.77 9.99 15.41
N ARG A 90 10.80 9.97 16.75
CA ARG A 90 11.79 9.20 17.52
C ARG A 90 11.74 7.71 17.17
N GLN A 91 10.56 7.11 17.12
CA GLN A 91 10.39 5.68 16.80
C GLN A 91 10.92 5.33 15.40
N VAL A 92 10.67 6.20 14.41
CA VAL A 92 11.19 6.05 13.04
C VAL A 92 12.70 6.19 13.02
N VAL A 93 13.26 7.22 13.65
CA VAL A 93 14.72 7.44 13.71
C VAL A 93 15.43 6.25 14.37
N ASP A 94 14.88 5.74 15.47
CA ASP A 94 15.45 4.56 16.15
C ASP A 94 15.31 3.28 15.31
N LEU A 95 14.25 3.14 14.51
CA LEU A 95 14.16 2.07 13.50
C LEU A 95 15.27 2.20 12.46
N LEU A 96 15.41 3.35 11.81
CA LEU A 96 16.41 3.56 10.75
C LEU A 96 17.85 3.38 11.28
N ARG A 97 18.12 3.83 12.51
CA ARG A 97 19.40 3.59 13.19
C ARG A 97 19.68 2.10 13.35
N ARG A 98 18.68 1.29 13.72
CA ARG A 98 18.83 -0.16 13.84
C ARG A 98 19.15 -0.81 12.49
N TYR A 99 18.50 -0.38 11.42
CA TYR A 99 18.81 -0.86 10.05
C TYR A 99 20.28 -0.60 9.67
N ALA A 100 20.75 0.64 9.86
CA ALA A 100 22.14 1.01 9.60
C ALA A 100 23.16 0.32 10.53
N GLY A 101 22.72 -0.14 11.71
CA GLY A 101 23.54 -0.88 12.66
C GLY A 101 23.80 -2.34 12.27
N VAL A 102 23.02 -2.93 11.36
CA VAL A 102 23.17 -4.32 10.93
C VAL A 102 24.31 -4.50 9.93
N SER A 103 24.38 -3.63 8.91
CA SER A 103 25.34 -3.73 7.82
C SER A 103 25.82 -2.34 7.38
N GLY A 104 27.09 -2.23 6.99
CA GLY A 104 27.65 -1.01 6.39
C GLY A 104 27.08 -0.64 5.02
N ARG A 105 26.18 -1.47 4.47
CA ARG A 105 25.45 -1.20 3.21
C ARG A 105 24.20 -0.36 3.41
N VAL A 106 23.74 -0.16 4.64
CA VAL A 106 22.57 0.68 4.92
C VAL A 106 22.99 1.95 5.64
N SER A 107 22.56 3.09 5.11
CA SER A 107 22.74 4.40 5.75
C SER A 107 21.40 5.10 5.92
N TYR A 108 21.33 6.08 6.82
CA TYR A 108 20.10 6.85 7.03
C TYR A 108 20.37 8.34 7.21
N GLU A 109 19.40 9.16 6.79
CA GLU A 109 19.37 10.61 6.96
C GLU A 109 18.00 11.01 7.55
N VAL A 110 17.97 12.07 8.36
CA VAL A 110 16.74 12.64 8.90
C VAL A 110 16.70 14.09 8.47
N ILE A 111 15.65 14.49 7.77
CA ILE A 111 15.52 15.80 7.16
C ILE A 111 14.21 16.44 7.64
N ASP A 112 14.30 17.62 8.23
CA ASP A 112 13.16 18.53 8.34
C ASP A 112 13.13 19.40 7.06
N PRO A 113 12.17 19.18 6.14
CA PRO A 113 12.19 19.83 4.82
C PRO A 113 12.06 21.36 4.86
N LEU A 114 11.64 21.95 6.00
CA LEU A 114 11.59 23.40 6.18
C LEU A 114 12.82 23.99 6.85
N LYS A 115 13.50 23.22 7.72
CA LYS A 115 14.68 23.70 8.44
C LYS A 115 15.98 23.33 7.73
N ASP A 116 16.01 22.17 7.09
CA ASP A 116 17.21 21.56 6.51
C ASP A 116 17.24 21.69 4.98
N THR A 117 17.12 22.91 4.46
CA THR A 117 17.06 23.18 3.00
C THR A 117 18.19 22.52 2.22
N ALA A 118 19.43 22.58 2.74
CA ALA A 118 20.58 21.96 2.09
C ALA A 118 20.48 20.42 2.02
N ALA A 119 19.93 19.79 3.05
CA ALA A 119 19.72 18.34 3.05
C ALA A 119 18.61 17.95 2.07
N LYS A 120 17.50 18.71 2.04
CA LYS A 120 16.44 18.56 1.03
C LYS A 120 17.00 18.67 -0.40
N THR A 121 17.79 19.69 -0.69
CA THR A 121 18.42 19.86 -2.02
C THR A 121 19.31 18.67 -2.39
N ARG A 122 20.09 18.13 -1.45
CA ARG A 122 20.91 16.92 -1.71
C ARG A 122 20.06 15.69 -2.01
N LEU A 123 18.97 15.47 -1.27
CA LEU A 123 18.02 14.38 -1.56
C LEU A 123 17.48 14.51 -2.98
N LEU A 124 17.00 15.69 -3.36
CA LEU A 124 16.45 15.91 -4.69
C LEU A 124 17.49 15.74 -5.79
N GLN A 125 18.73 16.20 -5.58
CA GLN A 125 19.82 15.99 -6.53
C GLN A 125 20.11 14.50 -6.75
N ARG A 126 20.14 13.69 -5.68
CA ARG A 126 20.31 12.23 -5.80
C ARG A 126 19.18 11.58 -6.61
N LEU A 127 17.93 12.03 -6.40
CA LEU A 127 16.80 11.53 -7.18
C LEU A 127 16.88 11.98 -8.65
N ILE A 128 17.22 13.24 -8.92
CA ILE A 128 17.42 13.74 -10.30
C ILE A 128 18.51 12.94 -11.03
N GLU A 129 19.66 12.69 -10.38
CA GLU A 129 20.75 11.92 -10.97
C GLU A 129 20.35 10.48 -11.26
N LYS A 130 19.56 9.87 -10.36
CA LYS A 130 19.08 8.50 -10.48
C LYS A 130 18.10 8.30 -11.64
N TYR A 131 17.24 9.29 -11.90
CA TYR A 131 16.17 9.23 -12.91
C TYR A 131 16.43 10.10 -14.14
N GLY A 132 17.63 10.65 -14.31
CA GLY A 132 17.92 11.69 -15.30
C GLY A 132 17.64 11.32 -16.76
N ASP A 133 17.66 10.03 -17.08
CA ASP A 133 17.46 9.48 -18.42
C ASP A 133 16.00 9.13 -18.75
N GLU A 134 15.11 9.08 -17.75
CA GLU A 134 13.72 8.66 -17.90
C GLU A 134 12.92 9.61 -18.82
N ALA A 135 13.19 10.91 -18.69
CA ALA A 135 12.47 11.96 -19.41
C ALA A 135 12.90 12.09 -20.90
N GLY A 136 13.66 11.15 -21.47
CA GLY A 136 14.18 11.25 -22.84
C GLY A 136 13.10 11.54 -23.90
N GLY A 137 12.00 10.79 -23.88
CA GLY A 137 10.87 11.01 -24.80
C GLY A 137 10.21 12.38 -24.62
N HIS A 138 10.04 12.81 -23.37
CA HIS A 138 9.42 14.10 -23.05
C HIS A 138 10.31 15.28 -23.44
N LYS A 139 11.62 15.17 -23.19
CA LYS A 139 12.63 16.14 -23.63
C LYS A 139 12.58 16.32 -25.15
N GLY A 140 12.46 15.22 -25.89
CA GLY A 140 12.32 15.26 -27.35
C GLY A 140 11.13 16.12 -27.83
N ILE A 141 9.98 15.98 -27.18
CA ILE A 141 8.79 16.79 -27.47
C ILE A 141 9.02 18.27 -27.16
N VAL A 142 9.58 18.57 -25.99
CA VAL A 142 9.89 19.96 -25.59
C VAL A 142 10.88 20.61 -26.57
N GLU A 143 11.89 19.87 -27.03
CA GLU A 143 12.84 20.38 -28.01
C GLU A 143 12.18 20.67 -29.37
N ARG A 144 11.32 19.77 -29.87
CA ARG A 144 10.55 20.00 -31.11
C ARG A 144 9.59 21.18 -31.00
N PHE A 145 9.00 21.38 -29.82
CA PHE A 145 8.13 22.53 -29.59
C PHE A 145 8.81 23.88 -29.85
N LYS A 146 10.14 23.97 -29.65
CA LYS A 146 10.91 25.20 -29.96
C LYS A 146 10.88 25.57 -31.44
N GLU A 147 10.65 24.60 -32.33
CA GLU A 147 10.54 24.83 -33.77
C GLU A 147 9.08 25.05 -34.22
N VAL A 148 8.13 24.33 -33.61
CA VAL A 148 6.72 24.31 -34.04
C VAL A 148 5.92 25.43 -33.39
N GLY A 149 6.14 25.70 -32.10
CA GLY A 149 5.46 26.76 -31.36
C GLY A 149 5.52 28.13 -32.05
N PRO A 150 6.69 28.59 -32.53
CA PRO A 150 6.80 29.83 -33.30
C PRO A 150 6.01 29.83 -34.61
N GLN A 151 5.83 28.68 -35.27
CA GLN A 151 5.03 28.56 -36.49
C GLN A 151 3.54 28.79 -36.20
N ILE A 152 3.04 28.23 -35.09
CA ILE A 152 1.67 28.47 -34.61
C ILE A 152 1.47 29.96 -34.33
N VAL A 153 2.38 30.58 -33.59
CA VAL A 153 2.31 32.02 -33.26
C VAL A 153 2.33 32.87 -34.53
N THR A 154 3.22 32.57 -35.47
CA THR A 154 3.37 33.34 -36.71
C THR A 154 2.11 33.26 -37.58
N LEU A 155 1.56 32.06 -37.75
CA LEU A 155 0.33 31.86 -38.52
C LEU A 155 -0.85 32.59 -37.86
N LEU A 156 -1.07 32.36 -36.56
CA LEU A 156 -2.21 32.95 -35.85
C LEU A 156 -2.10 34.48 -35.78
N ASP A 157 -0.91 35.06 -35.60
CA ASP A 157 -0.72 36.52 -35.58
C ASP A 157 -1.10 37.14 -36.93
N GLN A 158 -0.67 36.52 -38.05
CA GLN A 158 -1.02 36.97 -39.39
C GLN A 158 -2.54 36.88 -39.64
N GLU A 159 -3.16 35.77 -39.23
CA GLU A 159 -4.60 35.55 -39.43
C GLU A 159 -5.45 36.50 -38.57
N VAL A 160 -5.11 36.66 -37.29
CA VAL A 160 -5.78 37.63 -36.38
C VAL A 160 -5.69 39.04 -36.94
N LYS A 161 -4.50 39.47 -37.38
CA LYS A 161 -4.31 40.81 -37.95
C LYS A 161 -5.15 41.01 -39.21
N THR A 162 -5.11 40.07 -40.14
CA THR A 162 -5.78 40.19 -41.43
C THR A 162 -7.31 40.14 -41.28
N ILE A 163 -7.83 39.27 -40.41
CA ILE A 163 -9.27 39.20 -40.11
C ILE A 163 -9.75 40.49 -39.44
N ASN A 164 -8.96 41.07 -38.53
CA ASN A 164 -9.31 42.34 -37.88
C ASN A 164 -9.32 43.51 -38.89
N GLU A 165 -8.34 43.59 -39.78
CA GLU A 165 -8.33 44.60 -40.86
C GLU A 165 -9.57 44.45 -41.77
N ALA A 166 -9.93 43.22 -42.13
CA ALA A 166 -11.12 42.93 -42.93
C ALA A 166 -12.42 43.31 -42.20
N ALA A 167 -12.52 43.00 -40.90
CA ALA A 167 -13.68 43.37 -40.08
C ALA A 167 -13.85 44.89 -39.98
N GLN A 168 -12.77 45.65 -39.81
CA GLN A 168 -12.81 47.11 -39.78
C GLN A 168 -13.23 47.72 -41.12
N ALA A 169 -12.86 47.08 -42.24
CA ALA A 169 -13.20 47.53 -43.58
C ALA A 169 -14.65 47.17 -44.00
N ASN A 170 -15.24 46.11 -43.42
CA ASN A 170 -16.56 45.63 -43.82
C ASN A 170 -17.46 45.22 -42.62
N PRO A 171 -18.55 45.97 -42.35
CA PRO A 171 -19.50 45.67 -41.27
C PRO A 171 -20.14 44.27 -41.34
N LYS A 172 -20.29 43.69 -42.54
CA LYS A 172 -20.83 42.33 -42.69
C LYS A 172 -19.86 41.25 -42.20
N ILE A 173 -18.55 41.50 -42.28
CA ILE A 173 -17.52 40.63 -41.69
C ILE A 173 -17.50 40.81 -40.17
N ASN A 174 -17.47 42.07 -39.71
CA ASN A 174 -17.46 42.40 -38.28
C ASN A 174 -18.66 41.83 -37.51
N ASN A 175 -19.83 41.76 -38.16
CA ASN A 175 -21.05 41.28 -37.54
C ASN A 175 -21.36 39.81 -37.83
N ASN A 176 -20.49 39.08 -38.57
CA ASN A 176 -20.70 37.66 -38.85
C ASN A 176 -20.31 36.82 -37.61
N PRO A 177 -21.26 36.08 -36.99
CA PRO A 177 -21.00 35.34 -35.75
C PRO A 177 -19.89 34.30 -35.85
N ASN A 178 -19.72 33.66 -37.00
CA ASN A 178 -18.69 32.64 -37.19
C ASN A 178 -17.31 33.26 -37.37
N ILE A 179 -17.21 34.38 -38.11
CA ILE A 179 -15.93 35.11 -38.25
C ILE A 179 -15.50 35.68 -36.89
N VAL A 180 -16.43 36.26 -36.13
CA VAL A 180 -16.16 36.72 -34.75
C VAL A 180 -15.72 35.55 -33.87
N GLY A 181 -16.39 34.40 -33.98
CA GLY A 181 -16.00 33.17 -33.26
C GLY A 181 -14.58 32.68 -33.60
N ILE A 182 -14.23 32.67 -34.88
CA ILE A 182 -12.89 32.31 -35.37
C ILE A 182 -11.86 33.30 -34.84
N TYR A 183 -12.10 34.60 -34.97
CA TYR A 183 -11.22 35.66 -34.48
C TYR A 183 -10.94 35.53 -32.98
N VAL A 184 -11.97 35.29 -32.17
CA VAL A 184 -11.83 35.10 -30.72
C VAL A 184 -11.02 33.84 -30.40
N ARG A 185 -11.27 32.72 -31.10
CA ARG A 185 -10.52 31.48 -30.90
C ARG A 185 -9.05 31.61 -31.31
N PHE A 186 -8.77 32.24 -32.45
CA PHE A 186 -7.41 32.51 -32.89
C PHE A 186 -6.67 33.44 -31.93
N THR A 187 -7.33 34.48 -31.42
CA THR A 187 -6.73 35.41 -30.45
C THR A 187 -6.43 34.70 -29.12
N ARG A 188 -7.32 33.82 -28.66
CA ARG A 188 -7.06 32.99 -27.47
C ARG A 188 -5.87 32.08 -27.69
N LEU A 189 -5.87 31.27 -28.75
CA LEU A 189 -4.76 30.36 -29.07
C LEU A 189 -3.44 31.09 -29.26
N LEU A 190 -3.45 32.29 -29.87
CA LEU A 190 -2.26 33.12 -30.03
C LEU A 190 -1.69 33.54 -28.67
N ASN A 191 -2.56 33.96 -27.75
CA ASN A 191 -2.14 34.33 -26.40
C ASN A 191 -1.61 33.11 -25.63
N ASP A 192 -2.34 31.99 -25.66
CA ASP A 192 -1.94 30.74 -25.01
C ASP A 192 -0.57 30.28 -25.54
N SER A 193 -0.38 30.28 -26.86
CA SER A 193 0.90 29.92 -27.52
C SER A 193 2.06 30.82 -27.09
N ARG A 194 1.81 32.14 -26.92
CA ARG A 194 2.83 33.10 -26.50
C ARG A 194 3.23 32.90 -25.04
N THR A 195 2.28 32.61 -24.16
CA THR A 195 2.56 32.38 -22.74
C THR A 195 3.13 31.00 -22.46
N LEU A 196 2.84 30.02 -23.32
CA LEU A 196 3.26 28.64 -23.10
C LEU A 196 4.78 28.46 -23.04
N VAL A 197 5.55 29.25 -23.81
CA VAL A 197 7.02 29.21 -23.76
C VAL A 197 7.54 29.52 -22.35
N GLU A 198 6.97 30.54 -21.70
CA GLU A 198 7.34 30.91 -20.33
C GLU A 198 6.86 29.87 -19.31
N GLN A 199 5.64 29.33 -19.48
CA GLN A 199 5.12 28.26 -18.62
C GLN A 199 6.00 27.00 -18.67
N ILE A 200 6.43 26.59 -19.88
CA ILE A 200 7.35 25.46 -20.04
C ILE A 200 8.71 25.78 -19.40
N HIS A 201 9.22 27.01 -19.55
CA HIS A 201 10.46 27.42 -18.91
C HIS A 201 10.36 27.35 -17.38
N GLU A 202 9.27 27.86 -16.80
CA GLU A 202 8.99 27.79 -15.36
C GLU A 202 8.87 26.35 -14.85
N LEU A 203 8.18 25.47 -15.60
CA LEU A 203 8.04 24.06 -15.26
C LEU A 203 9.38 23.32 -15.28
N ILE A 204 10.27 23.63 -16.22
CA ILE A 204 11.55 22.93 -16.38
C ILE A 204 12.65 23.50 -15.48
N SER A 205 12.67 24.83 -15.30
CA SER A 205 13.80 25.53 -14.66
C SER A 205 13.41 26.30 -13.39
N GLY A 206 12.13 26.51 -13.13
CA GLY A 206 11.63 27.32 -12.01
C GLY A 206 11.37 26.55 -10.71
N GLY A 207 11.22 25.22 -10.79
CA GLY A 207 10.95 24.34 -9.66
C GLY A 207 12.19 23.69 -9.04
N ASP A 208 11.97 22.95 -7.96
CA ASP A 208 13.01 22.13 -7.33
C ASP A 208 13.43 20.93 -8.21
N ILE A 209 12.54 20.48 -9.11
CA ILE A 209 12.81 19.49 -10.16
C ILE A 209 12.21 19.93 -11.50
N PRO A 210 12.74 19.48 -12.65
CA PRO A 210 12.10 19.69 -13.95
C PRO A 210 10.79 18.91 -14.08
N ARG A 211 9.72 19.59 -14.56
CA ARG A 211 8.37 19.03 -14.76
C ARG A 211 8.07 18.80 -16.24
N TYR A 212 8.70 17.78 -16.81
CA TYR A 212 8.54 17.42 -18.23
C TYR A 212 7.18 16.82 -18.53
N SER A 213 6.57 16.08 -17.60
CA SER A 213 5.23 15.50 -17.80
C SER A 213 4.17 16.60 -17.92
N ASP A 214 4.21 17.60 -17.04
CA ASP A 214 3.32 18.76 -17.10
C ASP A 214 3.59 19.62 -18.35
N ALA A 215 4.86 19.84 -18.71
CA ALA A 215 5.21 20.62 -19.89
C ALA A 215 4.72 19.96 -21.19
N THR A 216 4.90 18.65 -21.35
CA THR A 216 4.41 17.92 -22.52
C THR A 216 2.89 17.92 -22.61
N LYS A 217 2.18 17.79 -21.48
CA LYS A 217 0.73 17.92 -21.45
C LYS A 217 0.25 19.28 -21.96
N LEU A 218 0.88 20.38 -21.53
CA LEU A 218 0.52 21.71 -22.04
C LEU A 218 0.80 21.86 -23.54
N ILE A 219 1.87 21.25 -24.06
CA ILE A 219 2.17 21.22 -25.50
C ILE A 219 1.09 20.42 -26.25
N GLN A 220 0.69 19.25 -25.74
CA GLN A 220 -0.36 18.42 -26.31
C GLN A 220 -1.68 19.18 -26.42
N ASP A 221 -2.11 19.82 -25.32
CA ASP A 221 -3.34 20.62 -25.26
C ASP A 221 -3.31 21.76 -26.31
N LEU A 222 -2.16 22.42 -26.48
CA LEU A 222 -2.00 23.47 -27.49
C LEU A 222 -2.07 22.90 -28.91
N TYR A 223 -1.41 21.76 -29.18
CA TYR A 223 -1.40 21.12 -30.50
C TYR A 223 -2.79 20.65 -30.90
N ASP A 224 -3.51 19.97 -30.01
CA ASP A 224 -4.90 19.55 -30.23
C ASP A 224 -5.81 20.75 -30.48
N GLY A 225 -5.71 21.77 -29.62
CA GLY A 225 -6.49 23.01 -29.74
C GLY A 225 -6.22 23.75 -31.05
N SER A 226 -4.95 23.84 -31.46
CA SER A 226 -4.51 24.51 -32.69
C SER A 226 -4.96 23.74 -33.93
N LYS A 227 -4.73 22.42 -33.97
CA LYS A 227 -5.16 21.55 -35.07
C LYS A 227 -6.67 21.64 -35.29
N GLY A 228 -7.45 21.40 -34.24
CA GLY A 228 -8.92 21.41 -34.33
C GLY A 228 -9.48 22.77 -34.74
N THR A 229 -8.90 23.87 -34.23
CA THR A 229 -9.36 25.22 -34.57
C THR A 229 -8.97 25.61 -35.99
N LEU A 230 -7.74 25.32 -36.43
CA LEU A 230 -7.28 25.61 -37.78
C LEU A 230 -8.06 24.80 -38.83
N ASP A 231 -8.33 23.52 -38.59
CA ASP A 231 -9.14 22.70 -39.50
C ASP A 231 -10.56 23.25 -39.67
N ALA A 232 -11.22 23.57 -38.56
CA ALA A 232 -12.59 24.09 -38.60
C ALA A 232 -12.65 25.49 -39.22
N ALA A 233 -11.72 26.37 -38.84
CA ALA A 233 -11.67 27.74 -39.37
C ALA A 233 -11.28 27.75 -40.85
N GLY A 234 -10.31 26.94 -41.27
CA GLY A 234 -9.86 26.85 -42.66
C GLY A 234 -11.00 26.47 -43.60
N LYS A 235 -11.77 25.42 -43.25
CA LYS A 235 -12.94 24.99 -44.03
C LYS A 235 -13.99 26.09 -44.13
N TYR A 236 -14.38 26.69 -43.00
CA TYR A 236 -15.39 27.74 -42.99
C TYR A 236 -14.94 28.97 -43.79
N LEU A 237 -13.70 29.43 -43.61
CA LEU A 237 -13.17 30.60 -44.32
C LEU A 237 -13.09 30.33 -45.83
N ALA A 238 -12.64 29.15 -46.25
CA ALA A 238 -12.50 28.79 -47.66
C ALA A 238 -13.84 28.71 -48.40
N GLU A 239 -14.92 28.35 -47.69
CA GLU A 239 -16.25 28.18 -48.23
C GLU A 239 -17.15 29.38 -47.88
N ASP A 240 -17.98 29.25 -46.84
CA ASP A 240 -19.00 30.23 -46.45
C ASP A 240 -18.43 31.62 -46.14
N GLY A 241 -17.22 31.67 -45.58
CA GLY A 241 -16.52 32.90 -45.27
C GLY A 241 -16.19 33.70 -46.52
N ALA A 242 -15.66 33.06 -47.57
CA ALA A 242 -15.35 33.69 -48.85
C ALA A 242 -16.59 34.11 -49.65
N ALA A 243 -17.76 33.58 -49.33
CA ALA A 243 -19.03 33.90 -49.97
C ALA A 243 -19.78 35.09 -49.33
N ILE A 244 -19.22 35.73 -48.30
CA ILE A 244 -19.85 36.89 -47.65
C ILE A 244 -20.01 38.05 -48.65
N GLU A 245 -21.24 38.50 -48.84
CA GLU A 245 -21.57 39.54 -49.81
C GLU A 245 -20.86 40.88 -49.49
N GLY A 246 -20.16 41.46 -50.46
CA GLY A 246 -19.48 42.76 -50.33
C GLY A 246 -18.03 42.68 -49.82
N LEU A 247 -17.43 41.48 -49.81
CA LEU A 247 -15.98 41.31 -49.68
C LEU A 247 -15.24 41.98 -50.85
N ASP A 248 -14.12 42.66 -50.57
CA ASP A 248 -13.16 42.99 -51.63
C ASP A 248 -12.40 41.73 -52.08
N GLU A 249 -11.89 41.76 -53.31
CA GLU A 249 -11.26 40.58 -53.92
C GLU A 249 -10.07 40.07 -53.10
N LYS A 250 -9.30 40.97 -52.49
CA LYS A 250 -8.12 40.60 -51.68
C LYS A 250 -8.54 39.82 -50.43
N THR A 251 -9.59 40.23 -49.72
CA THR A 251 -10.10 39.47 -48.57
C THR A 251 -10.78 38.17 -48.99
N ALA A 252 -11.50 38.15 -50.11
CA ALA A 252 -12.12 36.92 -50.63
C ALA A 252 -11.06 35.87 -51.04
N GLU A 253 -9.97 36.28 -51.68
CA GLU A 253 -8.82 35.42 -52.00
C GLU A 253 -8.13 34.92 -50.73
N PHE A 254 -7.93 35.81 -49.74
CA PHE A 254 -7.35 35.43 -48.45
C PHE A 254 -8.20 34.36 -47.74
N PHE A 255 -9.52 34.50 -47.73
CA PHE A 255 -10.42 33.50 -47.14
C PHE A 255 -10.43 32.18 -47.92
N ARG A 256 -10.52 32.21 -49.26
CA ARG A 256 -10.42 31.01 -50.13
C ARG A 256 -9.15 30.20 -49.87
N GLY A 257 -8.02 30.88 -49.70
CA GLY A 257 -6.74 30.22 -49.46
C GLY A 257 -6.51 29.71 -48.02
N ALA A 258 -7.44 29.91 -47.08
CA ALA A 258 -7.22 29.61 -45.67
C ALA A 258 -6.89 28.13 -45.41
N SER A 259 -7.69 27.21 -45.95
CA SER A 259 -7.45 25.77 -45.80
C SER A 259 -6.07 25.34 -46.34
N GLU A 260 -5.66 25.85 -47.50
CA GLU A 260 -4.35 25.52 -48.08
C GLU A 260 -3.20 26.08 -47.25
N ARG A 261 -3.34 27.30 -46.70
CA ARG A 261 -2.33 27.91 -45.83
C ARG A 261 -2.16 27.16 -44.51
N TYR A 262 -3.25 26.63 -43.95
CA TYR A 262 -3.20 25.96 -42.65
C TYR A 262 -2.73 24.51 -42.74
N GLN A 263 -2.94 23.85 -43.89
CA GLN A 263 -2.71 22.41 -44.05
C GLN A 263 -1.28 21.96 -43.69
N PRO A 264 -0.18 22.66 -44.05
CA PRO A 264 1.16 22.25 -43.66
C PRO A 264 1.36 22.18 -42.14
N LEU A 265 0.83 23.18 -41.42
CA LEU A 265 0.91 23.20 -39.96
C LEU A 265 0.00 22.13 -39.35
N VAL A 266 -1.23 21.98 -39.83
CA VAL A 266 -2.15 20.91 -39.37
C VAL A 266 -1.53 19.52 -39.57
N GLY A 267 -0.85 19.29 -40.69
CA GLY A 267 -0.12 18.04 -40.96
C GLY A 267 0.98 17.79 -39.94
N SER A 268 1.84 18.79 -39.72
CA SER A 268 2.93 18.73 -38.72
C SER A 268 2.40 18.48 -37.30
N LEU A 269 1.33 19.18 -36.90
CA LEU A 269 0.68 18.97 -35.59
C LEU A 269 0.10 17.56 -35.45
N THR A 270 -0.46 17.01 -36.53
CA THR A 270 -1.01 15.65 -36.51
C THR A 270 0.08 14.59 -36.31
N GLU A 271 1.18 14.69 -37.06
CA GLU A 271 2.32 13.78 -36.92
C GLU A 271 2.91 13.82 -35.51
N GLN A 272 3.02 15.01 -34.91
CA GLN A 272 3.58 15.15 -33.56
C GLN A 272 2.63 14.68 -32.46
N LEU A 273 1.31 14.83 -32.65
CA LEU A 273 0.32 14.34 -31.68
C LEU A 273 0.36 12.81 -31.53
N ASP A 274 0.71 12.08 -32.59
CA ASP A 274 0.87 10.62 -32.52
C ASP A 274 1.99 10.21 -31.54
N GLU A 275 3.05 11.03 -31.40
CA GLU A 275 4.18 10.77 -30.49
C GLU A 275 3.82 10.85 -29.00
N PHE A 276 2.65 11.40 -28.63
CA PHE A 276 2.21 11.49 -27.23
C PHE A 276 1.57 10.19 -26.71
N THR A 277 1.20 9.26 -27.61
CA THR A 277 0.38 8.08 -27.28
C THR A 277 1.10 7.10 -26.34
N ASP A 278 2.43 6.99 -26.45
CA ASP A 278 3.24 6.00 -25.74
C ASP A 278 4.25 6.63 -24.76
N LEU A 279 3.98 7.84 -24.27
CA LEU A 279 4.88 8.50 -23.32
C LEU A 279 4.88 7.78 -21.96
N PRO A 280 6.05 7.33 -21.45
CA PRO A 280 6.12 6.69 -20.16
C PRO A 280 5.84 7.69 -19.04
N LYS A 281 5.15 7.26 -17.98
CA LYS A 281 5.07 8.07 -16.76
C LYS A 281 6.46 8.28 -16.19
N LEU A 282 6.71 9.48 -15.62
CA LEU A 282 8.00 9.85 -15.06
C LEU A 282 8.01 9.60 -13.54
N GLU A 283 8.64 8.50 -13.11
CA GLU A 283 8.81 8.10 -11.70
C GLU A 283 9.40 9.23 -10.85
N LEU A 284 10.34 10.02 -11.39
CA LEU A 284 10.92 11.16 -10.66
C LEU A 284 9.86 12.18 -10.22
N GLU A 285 8.94 12.53 -11.11
CA GLU A 285 7.90 13.53 -10.83
C GLU A 285 6.88 12.96 -9.82
N GLU A 286 6.50 11.69 -9.96
CA GLU A 286 5.62 11.01 -8.99
C GLU A 286 6.24 10.95 -7.59
N LEU A 287 7.53 10.61 -7.49
CA LEU A 287 8.25 10.59 -6.20
C LEU A 287 8.35 11.98 -5.59
N TYR A 288 8.61 12.99 -6.41
CA TYR A 288 8.69 14.38 -5.95
C TYR A 288 7.35 14.88 -5.41
N ASP A 289 6.24 14.54 -6.05
CA ASP A 289 4.91 14.91 -5.58
C ASP A 289 4.60 14.31 -4.19
N GLN A 290 5.05 13.08 -3.94
CA GLN A 290 4.90 12.42 -2.65
C GLN A 290 5.80 13.02 -1.55
N VAL A 291 7.03 13.42 -1.91
CA VAL A 291 8.01 14.02 -1.00
C VAL A 291 7.69 15.48 -0.67
N SER A 292 7.11 16.23 -1.62
CA SER A 292 6.85 17.66 -1.49
C SER A 292 5.54 18.00 -0.77
N ALA A 293 4.81 16.99 -0.27
CA ALA A 293 3.60 17.19 0.51
C ALA A 293 3.87 18.04 1.77
N ARG A 294 3.05 19.08 2.01
CA ARG A 294 3.27 20.13 3.04
C ARG A 294 3.53 19.62 4.47
N ASN A 295 3.04 18.42 4.80
CA ASN A 295 3.18 17.76 6.10
C ASN A 295 3.80 16.37 5.96
N ALA A 296 4.79 16.22 5.08
CA ALA A 296 5.47 14.94 4.86
C ALA A 296 6.00 14.36 6.18
N LYS A 297 5.40 13.23 6.57
CA LYS A 297 5.92 12.26 7.54
C LYS A 297 6.14 10.99 6.74
N THR A 298 7.21 10.95 5.96
CA THR A 298 7.49 9.89 4.99
C THR A 298 8.90 9.36 5.12
N ILE A 299 9.13 8.15 4.61
CA ILE A 299 10.46 7.55 4.52
C ILE A 299 10.75 7.32 3.04
N VAL A 300 11.81 7.92 2.51
CA VAL A 300 12.32 7.60 1.18
C VAL A 300 13.33 6.47 1.31
N VAL A 301 13.07 5.36 0.64
CA VAL A 301 13.98 4.22 0.54
C VAL A 301 14.64 4.29 -0.82
N GLU A 302 15.92 4.61 -0.85
CA GLU A 302 16.72 4.73 -2.06
C GLU A 302 17.53 3.45 -2.25
N GLY A 303 17.20 2.70 -3.30
CA GLY A 303 18.03 1.62 -3.80
C GLY A 303 19.09 2.11 -4.79
N PRO A 304 19.72 1.21 -5.53
CA PRO A 304 20.81 1.53 -6.45
C PRO A 304 20.32 2.28 -7.70
N SER A 305 19.27 1.77 -8.35
CA SER A 305 18.69 2.34 -9.57
C SER A 305 17.34 3.03 -9.37
N LYS A 306 16.60 2.66 -8.32
CA LYS A 306 15.26 3.18 -8.04
C LYS A 306 15.14 3.70 -6.61
N ALA A 307 14.05 4.38 -6.32
CA ALA A 307 13.65 4.81 -4.99
C ALA A 307 12.15 4.57 -4.80
N ARG A 308 11.73 4.42 -3.54
CA ARG A 308 10.33 4.28 -3.15
C ARG A 308 10.04 5.18 -1.97
N VAL A 309 8.88 5.84 -1.97
CA VAL A 309 8.43 6.66 -0.85
C VAL A 309 7.40 5.86 -0.06
N LEU A 310 7.61 5.80 1.26
CA LEU A 310 6.68 5.22 2.23
C LEU A 310 5.92 6.37 2.88
N PRO A 311 4.64 6.61 2.50
CA PRO A 311 3.79 7.59 3.15
C PRO A 311 3.54 7.23 4.62
N PHE A 312 2.98 8.19 5.36
CA PHE A 312 2.71 8.04 6.79
C PHE A 312 1.89 6.78 7.12
N ASN A 313 0.87 6.47 6.32
CA ASN A 313 -0.05 5.35 6.57
C ASN A 313 0.58 3.97 6.36
N ASP A 314 1.65 3.86 5.58
CA ASP A 314 2.39 2.61 5.41
C ASP A 314 3.20 2.28 6.65
N VAL A 315 3.72 3.33 7.30
CA VAL A 315 4.56 3.26 8.51
C VAL A 315 3.72 3.22 9.79
N TRP A 316 2.56 3.88 9.79
CA TRP A 316 1.68 4.05 10.94
C TRP A 316 0.26 3.62 10.61
N GLN A 317 -0.17 2.51 11.18
CA GLN A 317 -1.53 2.02 11.06
C GLN A 317 -2.37 2.53 12.23
N ILE A 318 -3.63 2.86 12.00
CA ILE A 318 -4.49 3.33 13.08
C ILE A 318 -4.93 2.12 13.92
N SER A 319 -4.62 2.16 15.22
CA SER A 319 -5.11 1.17 16.18
C SER A 319 -6.61 1.41 16.40
N ARG A 320 -7.45 0.43 16.09
CA ARG A 320 -8.88 0.51 16.45
C ARG A 320 -9.00 0.58 17.97
N ALA A 321 -9.68 1.62 18.45
CA ALA A 321 -10.16 1.69 19.82
C ALA A 321 -11.02 0.45 20.12
N PRO A 322 -10.81 -0.27 21.25
CA PRO A 322 -11.74 -1.30 21.70
C PRO A 322 -13.18 -0.74 21.76
N GLN A 323 -14.17 -1.58 21.44
CA GLN A 323 -15.57 -1.19 21.55
C GLN A 323 -15.87 -0.57 22.93
N GLY A 324 -16.38 0.66 22.94
CA GLY A 324 -16.72 1.39 24.16
C GLY A 324 -15.68 2.40 24.68
N GLN A 325 -14.58 2.63 23.95
CA GLN A 325 -13.65 3.73 24.27
C GLN A 325 -14.26 5.12 24.00
N ASP A 326 -13.84 6.11 24.79
CA ASP A 326 -14.26 7.50 24.63
C ASP A 326 -13.91 8.01 23.22
N PRO A 327 -14.90 8.44 22.41
CA PRO A 327 -14.66 8.95 21.06
C PRO A 327 -13.70 10.16 21.02
N THR A 328 -13.56 10.88 22.14
CA THR A 328 -12.67 12.05 22.28
C THR A 328 -11.21 11.66 22.56
N ALA A 329 -10.90 10.38 22.78
CA ALA A 329 -9.55 9.92 23.04
C ALA A 329 -8.63 10.16 21.83
N PRO A 330 -7.32 10.43 22.05
CA PRO A 330 -6.35 10.57 20.97
C PRO A 330 -6.30 9.34 20.07
N VAL A 331 -6.08 9.54 18.77
CA VAL A 331 -5.88 8.44 17.80
C VAL A 331 -4.61 7.69 18.20
N ASN A 332 -4.74 6.40 18.50
CA ASN A 332 -3.59 5.51 18.67
C ASN A 332 -3.12 4.99 17.32
N TYR A 333 -1.81 4.89 17.16
CA TYR A 333 -1.20 4.31 15.97
C TYR A 333 -0.31 3.13 16.35
N ASP A 334 -0.44 2.04 15.62
CA ASP A 334 0.50 0.93 15.65
C ASP A 334 1.62 1.18 14.64
N PHE A 335 2.85 0.94 15.11
CA PHE A 335 4.05 1.17 14.33
C PHE A 335 4.34 -0.04 13.43
N ASN A 336 4.19 0.15 12.11
CA ASN A 336 4.45 -0.83 11.05
C ASN A 336 5.77 -0.56 10.29
N GLY A 337 6.66 0.27 10.86
CA GLY A 337 7.84 0.75 10.14
C GLY A 337 8.81 -0.34 9.70
N GLU A 338 9.01 -1.41 10.49
CA GLU A 338 9.94 -2.49 10.12
C GLU A 338 9.48 -3.21 8.85
N ALA A 339 8.20 -3.59 8.76
CA ALA A 339 7.64 -4.22 7.57
C ALA A 339 7.68 -3.29 6.37
N ALA A 340 7.24 -2.04 6.52
CA ALA A 340 7.20 -1.07 5.43
C ALA A 340 8.60 -0.84 4.82
N VAL A 341 9.61 -0.60 5.66
CA VAL A 341 10.98 -0.38 5.20
C VAL A 341 11.59 -1.65 4.61
N SER A 342 11.45 -2.81 5.26
CA SER A 342 11.97 -4.08 4.71
C SER A 342 11.37 -4.42 3.35
N SER A 343 10.05 -4.24 3.18
CA SER A 343 9.37 -4.48 1.91
C SER A 343 9.87 -3.55 0.81
N ALA A 344 10.06 -2.26 1.11
CA ALA A 344 10.61 -1.31 0.14
C ALA A 344 12.06 -1.66 -0.26
N ILE A 345 12.91 -2.04 0.71
CA ILE A 345 14.28 -2.49 0.42
C ILE A 345 14.27 -3.70 -0.50
N LEU A 346 13.45 -4.70 -0.19
CA LEU A 346 13.31 -5.89 -1.01
C LEU A 346 12.88 -5.53 -2.44
N ALA A 347 11.83 -4.71 -2.59
CA ALA A 347 11.32 -4.31 -3.90
C ALA A 347 12.39 -3.63 -4.78
N LEU A 348 13.32 -2.92 -4.15
CA LEU A 348 14.39 -2.18 -4.82
C LEU A 348 15.66 -3.00 -5.07
N THR A 349 15.82 -4.17 -4.44
CA THR A 349 17.08 -4.94 -4.47
C THR A 349 16.91 -6.38 -4.92
N ALA A 350 15.67 -6.88 -5.03
CA ALA A 350 15.39 -8.21 -5.54
C ALA A 350 15.77 -8.31 -7.03
N LYS A 351 16.72 -9.21 -7.35
CA LYS A 351 17.13 -9.52 -8.73
C LYS A 351 16.10 -10.38 -9.47
N GLU A 352 15.36 -11.20 -8.73
CA GLU A 352 14.33 -12.10 -9.25
C GLU A 352 12.97 -11.64 -8.75
N ARG A 353 11.97 -11.62 -9.64
CA ARG A 353 10.60 -11.33 -9.26
C ARG A 353 9.81 -12.61 -9.13
N SER A 354 8.80 -12.55 -8.27
CA SER A 354 7.83 -13.63 -8.14
C SER A 354 6.55 -13.17 -8.83
N ALA A 355 5.89 -14.06 -9.55
CA ALA A 355 4.66 -13.74 -10.24
C ALA A 355 3.45 -14.33 -9.52
N VAL A 356 2.35 -13.58 -9.52
CA VAL A 356 1.02 -14.09 -9.17
C VAL A 356 0.14 -14.06 -10.40
N VAL A 357 -0.44 -15.20 -10.76
CA VAL A 357 -1.30 -15.35 -11.93
C VAL A 357 -2.73 -15.65 -11.47
N PHE A 358 -3.65 -14.70 -11.67
CA PHE A 358 -5.08 -14.89 -11.42
C PHE A 358 -5.68 -15.78 -12.49
N VAL A 359 -6.01 -17.01 -12.13
CA VAL A 359 -6.58 -18.01 -13.03
C VAL A 359 -8.09 -17.88 -13.03
N HIS A 360 -8.67 -17.64 -14.19
CA HIS A 360 -10.12 -17.56 -14.38
C HIS A 360 -10.54 -18.23 -15.70
N ALA A 361 -11.85 -18.39 -15.90
CA ALA A 361 -12.41 -18.95 -17.11
C ALA A 361 -13.50 -18.01 -17.64
N GLY A 362 -13.12 -17.16 -18.61
CA GLY A 362 -13.99 -16.21 -19.29
C GLY A 362 -14.05 -14.80 -18.68
N PRO A 363 -14.65 -13.84 -19.41
CA PRO A 363 -14.81 -12.46 -18.99
C PRO A 363 -15.94 -12.27 -17.95
N PRO A 364 -15.89 -11.20 -17.13
CA PRO A 364 -14.91 -10.10 -17.17
C PRO A 364 -13.58 -10.45 -16.51
N SER A 365 -12.55 -9.65 -16.80
CA SER A 365 -11.26 -9.75 -16.13
C SER A 365 -11.44 -9.57 -14.61
N PRO A 366 -10.76 -10.39 -13.79
CA PRO A 366 -10.80 -10.26 -12.34
C PRO A 366 -10.00 -9.07 -11.80
N ILE A 367 -9.03 -8.55 -12.57
CA ILE A 367 -8.03 -7.57 -12.10
C ILE A 367 -7.82 -6.37 -13.03
N LYS A 368 -8.37 -6.37 -14.25
CA LYS A 368 -8.31 -5.26 -15.21
C LYS A 368 -9.70 -4.63 -15.38
N PRO A 369 -9.80 -3.29 -15.44
CA PRO A 369 -11.08 -2.62 -15.66
C PRO A 369 -11.66 -2.99 -17.02
N GLY A 370 -12.98 -3.21 -17.05
CA GLY A 370 -13.73 -3.51 -18.27
C GLY A 370 -14.63 -2.34 -18.70
N PHE A 371 -15.09 -2.36 -19.95
CA PHE A 371 -16.08 -1.41 -20.46
C PHE A 371 -17.42 -2.11 -20.71
N GLY A 372 -18.47 -1.66 -20.00
CA GLY A 372 -19.84 -2.11 -20.17
C GLY A 372 -20.77 -0.96 -20.56
N GLY A 373 -21.05 -0.80 -21.86
CA GLY A 373 -21.81 0.35 -22.36
C GLY A 373 -21.09 1.68 -22.11
N MET A 374 -21.74 2.66 -21.48
CA MET A 374 -21.12 3.95 -21.09
C MET A 374 -20.53 3.97 -19.67
N ARG A 375 -20.33 2.80 -19.02
CA ARG A 375 -19.81 2.72 -17.65
C ARG A 375 -18.56 1.84 -17.59
N MET A 376 -17.58 2.30 -16.82
CA MET A 376 -16.43 1.49 -16.38
C MET A 376 -16.93 0.42 -15.41
N ILE A 377 -16.46 -0.82 -15.60
CA ILE A 377 -16.67 -1.93 -14.67
C ILE A 377 -15.36 -2.11 -13.91
N GLU A 378 -15.39 -1.84 -12.61
CA GLU A 378 -14.25 -2.06 -11.72
C GLU A 378 -14.00 -3.57 -11.55
N PRO A 379 -12.73 -4.02 -11.60
CA PRO A 379 -12.39 -5.43 -11.40
C PRO A 379 -12.58 -5.82 -9.93
N PRO A 380 -13.15 -7.01 -9.63
CA PRO A 380 -13.48 -7.41 -8.28
C PRO A 380 -12.27 -7.60 -7.35
N PHE A 381 -11.08 -7.93 -7.89
CA PHE A 381 -9.86 -8.20 -7.10
C PHE A 381 -8.78 -7.12 -7.26
N GLY A 382 -9.15 -5.90 -7.70
CA GLY A 382 -8.21 -4.78 -7.87
C GLY A 382 -7.37 -4.51 -6.62
N ALA A 383 -8.00 -4.50 -5.43
CA ALA A 383 -7.31 -4.26 -4.17
C ALA A 383 -6.24 -5.33 -3.84
N VAL A 384 -6.51 -6.59 -4.17
CA VAL A 384 -5.56 -7.69 -3.98
C VAL A 384 -4.41 -7.58 -4.97
N LYS A 385 -4.70 -7.23 -6.23
CA LYS A 385 -3.67 -6.93 -7.23
C LYS A 385 -2.74 -5.83 -6.72
N ASP A 386 -3.29 -4.70 -6.30
CA ASP A 386 -2.51 -3.55 -5.83
C ASP A 386 -1.64 -3.95 -4.62
N LYS A 387 -2.21 -4.70 -3.67
CA LYS A 387 -1.45 -5.22 -2.51
C LYS A 387 -0.30 -6.15 -2.91
N LEU A 388 -0.50 -7.02 -3.89
CA LEU A 388 0.53 -7.94 -4.38
C LEU A 388 1.63 -7.19 -5.15
N GLU A 389 1.27 -6.21 -5.97
CA GLU A 389 2.23 -5.33 -6.66
C GLU A 389 3.03 -4.49 -5.67
N GLU A 390 2.38 -3.95 -4.64
CA GLU A 390 3.05 -3.28 -3.53
C GLU A 390 4.06 -4.18 -2.81
N ALA A 391 3.76 -5.48 -2.75
CA ALA A 391 4.60 -6.53 -2.19
C ALA A 391 5.66 -7.07 -3.19
N ASN A 392 5.84 -6.40 -4.34
CA ASN A 392 6.82 -6.72 -5.39
C ASN A 392 6.55 -8.04 -6.14
N PHE A 393 5.28 -8.43 -6.25
CA PHE A 393 4.88 -9.45 -7.20
C PHE A 393 4.56 -8.83 -8.56
N VAL A 394 4.91 -9.53 -9.65
CA VAL A 394 4.34 -9.24 -10.97
C VAL A 394 2.97 -9.91 -11.04
N VAL A 395 1.91 -9.13 -11.22
CA VAL A 395 0.54 -9.67 -11.21
C VAL A 395 -0.01 -9.73 -12.62
N GLU A 396 -0.37 -10.93 -13.05
CA GLU A 396 -0.99 -11.21 -14.35
C GLU A 396 -2.28 -12.01 -14.19
N GLU A 397 -3.02 -12.19 -15.28
CA GLU A 397 -4.18 -13.07 -15.34
C GLU A 397 -4.02 -14.14 -16.41
N TRP A 398 -4.67 -15.28 -16.20
CA TRP A 398 -4.76 -16.34 -17.18
C TRP A 398 -6.23 -16.73 -17.37
N ASP A 399 -6.80 -16.29 -18.50
CA ASP A 399 -8.09 -16.76 -18.97
C ASP A 399 -7.91 -18.12 -19.67
N MET A 400 -8.30 -19.20 -18.98
CA MET A 400 -8.17 -20.55 -19.50
C MET A 400 -9.10 -20.85 -20.68
N LEU A 401 -10.14 -20.04 -20.92
CA LEU A 401 -10.96 -20.15 -22.12
C LEU A 401 -10.30 -19.49 -23.34
N ALA A 402 -9.40 -18.52 -23.11
CA ALA A 402 -8.71 -17.81 -24.18
C ALA A 402 -7.35 -18.44 -24.54
N SER A 403 -6.68 -19.11 -23.60
CA SER A 403 -5.37 -19.73 -23.80
C SER A 403 -5.20 -21.00 -22.97
N GLU A 404 -4.65 -22.06 -23.57
CA GLU A 404 -4.30 -23.32 -22.86
C GLU A 404 -3.03 -23.20 -22.00
N ALA A 405 -2.17 -22.22 -22.29
CA ALA A 405 -0.92 -22.01 -21.58
C ALA A 405 -0.98 -20.76 -20.69
N PRO A 406 -0.39 -20.80 -19.47
CA PRO A 406 -0.22 -19.60 -18.65
C PRO A 406 0.60 -18.53 -19.38
N PRO A 407 0.40 -17.24 -19.07
CA PRO A 407 1.17 -16.15 -19.66
C PRO A 407 2.67 -16.32 -19.41
N GLU A 408 3.48 -15.89 -20.39
CA GLU A 408 4.92 -15.72 -20.19
C GLU A 408 5.19 -14.44 -19.43
N ILE A 409 5.89 -14.56 -18.30
CA ILE A 409 6.26 -13.43 -17.44
C ILE A 409 7.78 -13.38 -17.42
N PRO A 410 8.41 -12.42 -18.12
CA PRO A 410 9.86 -12.24 -18.09
C PRO A 410 10.36 -12.03 -16.66
N ASP A 411 11.55 -12.57 -16.36
CA ASP A 411 12.25 -12.40 -15.07
C ASP A 411 11.53 -12.95 -13.83
N ALA A 412 10.40 -13.67 -14.01
CA ALA A 412 9.69 -14.35 -12.93
C ALA A 412 10.27 -15.76 -12.71
N THR A 413 11.03 -15.95 -11.62
CA THR A 413 11.66 -17.25 -11.33
C THR A 413 10.73 -18.23 -10.65
N ARG A 414 9.61 -17.75 -10.09
CA ARG A 414 8.56 -18.56 -9.49
C ARG A 414 7.18 -17.96 -9.71
N ARG A 415 6.16 -18.82 -9.75
CA ARG A 415 4.76 -18.44 -10.04
C ARG A 415 3.83 -19.04 -8.99
N VAL A 416 2.90 -18.22 -8.52
CA VAL A 416 1.78 -18.63 -7.67
C VAL A 416 0.48 -18.41 -8.45
N TYR A 417 -0.36 -19.43 -8.54
CA TYR A 417 -1.64 -19.36 -9.23
C TYR A 417 -2.76 -19.04 -8.24
N VAL A 418 -3.48 -17.94 -8.43
CA VAL A 418 -4.70 -17.62 -7.66
C VAL A 418 -5.90 -18.12 -8.45
N VAL A 419 -6.39 -19.30 -8.09
CA VAL A 419 -7.51 -19.96 -8.76
C VAL A 419 -8.82 -19.39 -8.24
N LEU A 420 -9.52 -18.68 -9.11
CA LEU A 420 -10.80 -18.04 -8.79
C LEU A 420 -11.96 -19.03 -8.87
N PRO A 421 -13.08 -18.76 -8.18
CA PRO A 421 -14.26 -19.59 -8.33
C PRO A 421 -14.80 -19.56 -9.76
N PRO A 422 -15.47 -20.64 -10.23
CA PRO A 422 -16.10 -20.64 -11.54
C PRO A 422 -17.08 -19.47 -11.67
N GLN A 423 -17.03 -18.78 -12.81
CA GLN A 423 -18.04 -17.79 -13.13
C GLN A 423 -19.35 -18.49 -13.54
N PRO A 424 -20.53 -17.98 -13.16
CA PRO A 424 -21.80 -18.52 -13.63
C PRO A 424 -21.85 -18.49 -15.15
N GLN A 425 -22.26 -19.61 -15.76
CA GLN A 425 -22.42 -19.66 -17.21
C GLN A 425 -23.44 -18.60 -17.65
N GLN A 426 -23.00 -17.65 -18.47
CA GLN A 426 -23.90 -16.65 -19.02
C GLN A 426 -24.83 -17.32 -20.04
N ARG A 427 -26.15 -17.17 -19.86
CA ARG A 427 -27.14 -17.67 -20.83
C ARG A 427 -26.97 -16.93 -22.16
N GLN A 428 -26.46 -17.65 -23.16
CA GLN A 428 -26.30 -17.11 -24.51
C GLN A 428 -27.39 -17.58 -25.46
N ALA A 429 -27.46 -16.93 -26.63
CA ALA A 429 -28.33 -17.35 -27.72
C ALA A 429 -27.99 -18.79 -28.17
N PRO A 430 -28.98 -19.57 -28.63
CA PRO A 430 -28.75 -20.94 -29.12
C PRO A 430 -27.67 -20.98 -30.21
N GLY A 431 -26.65 -21.82 -30.03
CA GLY A 431 -25.55 -22.01 -30.99
C GLY A 431 -24.26 -21.25 -30.68
N MET A 432 -24.21 -20.43 -29.62
CA MET A 432 -22.96 -19.87 -29.10
C MET A 432 -22.35 -20.75 -28.00
N PRO A 433 -21.01 -20.86 -27.92
CA PRO A 433 -20.35 -21.62 -26.85
C PRO A 433 -20.65 -21.01 -25.48
N PRO A 434 -20.81 -21.83 -24.42
CA PRO A 434 -20.99 -21.31 -23.07
C PRO A 434 -19.83 -20.37 -22.69
N GLN A 435 -20.16 -19.23 -22.07
CA GLN A 435 -19.16 -18.32 -21.49
C GLN A 435 -19.18 -18.53 -19.98
N GLY A 436 -18.00 -18.72 -19.40
CA GLY A 436 -17.83 -18.90 -17.96
C GLY A 436 -17.72 -20.36 -17.54
N GLY A 437 -16.94 -20.58 -16.48
CA GLY A 437 -16.77 -21.89 -15.84
C GLY A 437 -15.61 -22.70 -16.43
N TYR A 438 -15.01 -23.54 -15.60
CA TYR A 438 -13.90 -24.40 -15.99
C TYR A 438 -14.41 -25.68 -16.68
N GLU A 439 -13.71 -26.10 -17.71
CA GLU A 439 -13.93 -27.37 -18.40
C GLU A 439 -13.01 -28.45 -17.80
N PRO A 440 -13.29 -29.75 -17.97
CA PRO A 440 -12.46 -30.82 -17.41
C PRO A 440 -10.97 -30.71 -17.80
N GLN A 441 -10.66 -30.26 -19.02
CA GLN A 441 -9.29 -30.04 -19.48
C GLN A 441 -8.57 -28.92 -18.70
N HIS A 442 -9.29 -27.92 -18.22
CA HIS A 442 -8.73 -26.83 -17.41
C HIS A 442 -8.37 -27.33 -16.01
N VAL A 443 -9.23 -28.16 -15.42
CA VAL A 443 -8.96 -28.83 -14.14
C VAL A 443 -7.74 -29.75 -14.27
N GLU A 444 -7.68 -30.54 -15.33
CA GLU A 444 -6.54 -31.42 -15.62
C GLU A 444 -5.25 -30.63 -15.81
N ARG A 445 -5.29 -29.48 -16.49
CA ARG A 445 -4.11 -28.64 -16.68
C ARG A 445 -3.58 -28.08 -15.35
N LEU A 446 -4.46 -27.61 -14.47
CA LEU A 446 -4.07 -27.16 -13.13
C LEU A 446 -3.57 -28.33 -12.27
N SER A 447 -4.17 -29.51 -12.41
CA SER A 447 -3.71 -30.76 -11.76
C SER A 447 -2.27 -31.08 -12.14
N GLN A 448 -1.93 -31.02 -13.43
CA GLN A 448 -0.56 -31.25 -13.93
C GLN A 448 0.44 -30.22 -13.41
N ILE A 449 0.05 -28.94 -13.36
CA ILE A 449 0.89 -27.88 -12.79
C ILE A 449 1.23 -28.21 -11.33
N LEU A 450 0.28 -28.70 -10.54
CA LEU A 450 0.51 -29.11 -9.15
C LEU A 450 1.38 -30.38 -9.06
N ASP A 451 1.22 -31.34 -9.98
CA ASP A 451 2.10 -32.53 -10.03
C ASP A 451 3.56 -32.17 -10.33
N GLU A 452 3.79 -31.08 -11.06
CA GLU A 452 5.12 -30.53 -11.36
C GLU A 452 5.68 -29.64 -10.22
N GLY A 453 5.06 -29.64 -9.03
CA GLY A 453 5.49 -28.83 -7.89
C GLY A 453 4.94 -27.40 -7.88
N GLY A 454 3.87 -27.16 -8.64
CA GLY A 454 3.18 -25.87 -8.72
C GLY A 454 2.58 -25.41 -7.38
N ARG A 455 2.33 -24.11 -7.29
CA ARG A 455 1.86 -23.43 -6.08
C ARG A 455 0.59 -22.67 -6.35
N ALA A 456 -0.44 -22.85 -5.51
CA ALA A 456 -1.73 -22.23 -5.78
C ALA A 456 -2.49 -21.75 -4.53
N ILE A 457 -3.19 -20.63 -4.67
CA ILE A 457 -4.24 -20.19 -3.75
C ILE A 457 -5.57 -20.54 -4.39
N PHE A 458 -6.41 -21.33 -3.72
CA PHE A 458 -7.78 -21.59 -4.15
C PHE A 458 -8.73 -20.68 -3.38
N LEU A 459 -9.40 -19.79 -4.11
CA LEU A 459 -10.52 -19.02 -3.58
C LEU A 459 -11.81 -19.79 -3.89
N VAL A 460 -12.44 -20.34 -2.85
CA VAL A 460 -13.68 -21.09 -2.96
C VAL A 460 -14.83 -20.18 -2.56
N ARG A 461 -15.92 -20.20 -3.31
CA ARG A 461 -17.16 -19.51 -2.92
C ARG A 461 -18.28 -20.51 -2.71
N PHE A 462 -19.25 -20.11 -1.91
CA PHE A 462 -20.55 -20.77 -1.88
C PHE A 462 -21.21 -20.73 -3.27
N SER A 463 -21.40 -21.90 -3.87
CA SER A 463 -21.87 -22.06 -5.25
C SER A 463 -22.53 -23.42 -5.41
N PRO A 464 -23.71 -23.61 -4.81
CA PRO A 464 -24.30 -24.94 -4.70
C PRO A 464 -24.69 -25.44 -6.10
N ALA A 465 -24.46 -26.72 -6.36
CA ALA A 465 -24.70 -27.36 -7.65
C ALA A 465 -26.16 -27.22 -8.10
N MET A 466 -27.10 -27.12 -7.16
CA MET A 466 -28.51 -26.85 -7.46
C MET A 466 -28.75 -25.47 -8.12
N MET A 467 -27.89 -24.48 -7.87
CA MET A 467 -27.99 -23.13 -8.44
C MET A 467 -27.19 -22.98 -9.73
N THR A 468 -26.02 -23.60 -9.81
CA THR A 468 -25.11 -23.49 -10.96
C THR A 468 -25.36 -24.56 -12.03
N GLY A 469 -26.00 -25.67 -11.65
CA GLY A 469 -26.17 -26.86 -12.49
C GLY A 469 -24.92 -27.74 -12.61
N GLN A 470 -23.82 -27.39 -11.94
CA GLN A 470 -22.55 -28.11 -11.96
C GLN A 470 -21.87 -28.07 -10.58
N PRO A 471 -21.25 -29.16 -10.12
CA PRO A 471 -20.48 -29.15 -8.88
C PRO A 471 -19.23 -28.28 -9.01
N TYR A 472 -18.62 -27.93 -7.87
CA TYR A 472 -17.36 -27.20 -7.86
C TYR A 472 -16.24 -28.01 -8.56
N PRO A 473 -15.61 -27.48 -9.62
CA PRO A 473 -14.78 -28.27 -10.53
C PRO A 473 -13.50 -28.81 -9.90
N PHE A 474 -12.98 -28.16 -8.85
CA PHE A 474 -11.71 -28.52 -8.21
C PHE A 474 -11.86 -29.38 -6.95
N ALA A 475 -13.09 -29.74 -6.54
CA ALA A 475 -13.35 -30.45 -5.28
C ALA A 475 -12.60 -31.79 -5.20
N SER A 476 -12.76 -32.65 -6.22
CA SER A 476 -12.08 -33.96 -6.27
C SER A 476 -10.57 -33.83 -6.33
N MET A 477 -10.04 -32.87 -7.12
CA MET A 477 -8.60 -32.63 -7.24
C MET A 477 -7.98 -32.26 -5.89
N LEU A 478 -8.60 -31.34 -5.13
CA LEU A 478 -8.12 -30.95 -3.80
C LEU A 478 -8.18 -32.11 -2.79
N GLN A 479 -9.26 -32.88 -2.83
CA GLN A 479 -9.43 -34.03 -1.94
C GLN A 479 -8.42 -35.14 -2.26
N ASP A 480 -8.27 -35.51 -3.52
CA ASP A 480 -7.43 -36.64 -3.93
C ASP A 480 -5.93 -36.34 -3.79
N LYS A 481 -5.51 -35.10 -4.11
CA LYS A 481 -4.10 -34.71 -4.05
C LYS A 481 -3.63 -34.24 -2.68
N PHE A 482 -4.50 -33.58 -1.91
CA PHE A 482 -4.12 -32.94 -0.65
C PHE A 482 -4.93 -33.39 0.57
N GLY A 483 -5.95 -34.23 0.40
CA GLY A 483 -6.86 -34.59 1.51
C GLY A 483 -7.73 -33.42 1.99
N VAL A 484 -7.83 -32.34 1.20
CA VAL A 484 -8.61 -31.15 1.54
C VAL A 484 -10.00 -31.25 0.92
N LYS A 485 -11.03 -31.43 1.74
CA LYS A 485 -12.43 -31.49 1.30
C LYS A 485 -13.11 -30.15 1.50
N VAL A 486 -13.51 -29.52 0.39
CA VAL A 486 -14.34 -28.31 0.36
C VAL A 486 -15.79 -28.69 0.07
N ASP A 487 -16.75 -28.01 0.70
CA ASP A 487 -18.19 -28.27 0.48
C ASP A 487 -18.95 -27.00 0.05
N PRO A 488 -18.88 -26.60 -1.24
CA PRO A 488 -19.52 -25.39 -1.73
C PRO A 488 -21.04 -25.44 -1.82
N ASP A 489 -21.64 -26.60 -1.51
CA ASP A 489 -23.09 -26.78 -1.40
C ASP A 489 -23.62 -26.30 -0.03
N LYS A 490 -22.74 -26.10 0.96
CA LYS A 490 -23.09 -25.66 2.31
C LYS A 490 -22.57 -24.25 2.60
N LEU A 491 -23.41 -23.43 3.23
CA LEU A 491 -23.08 -22.05 3.56
C LEU A 491 -22.80 -21.91 5.06
N VAL A 492 -21.60 -21.49 5.42
CA VAL A 492 -21.25 -21.15 6.80
C VAL A 492 -22.02 -19.91 7.22
N ILE A 493 -22.79 -20.04 8.30
CA ILE A 493 -23.57 -18.95 8.88
C ILE A 493 -23.27 -18.81 10.37
N ARG A 494 -23.41 -17.57 10.85
CA ARG A 494 -23.45 -17.23 12.27
C ARG A 494 -24.87 -16.82 12.64
N VAL A 495 -25.39 -17.30 13.75
CA VAL A 495 -26.72 -16.91 14.24
C VAL A 495 -26.64 -16.00 15.45
N TRP A 496 -27.45 -14.94 15.42
CA TRP A 496 -27.72 -14.08 16.57
C TRP A 496 -29.12 -14.36 17.11
N ASN A 497 -29.23 -14.44 18.44
CA ASN A 497 -30.52 -14.51 19.12
C ASN A 497 -30.87 -13.13 19.69
N ILE A 498 -31.81 -12.45 19.05
CA ILE A 498 -32.30 -11.14 19.50
C ILE A 498 -33.80 -11.26 19.77
N ARG A 499 -34.21 -11.13 21.04
CA ARG A 499 -35.64 -11.16 21.45
C ARG A 499 -36.39 -12.39 20.87
N ASP A 500 -35.82 -13.57 21.04
CA ASP A 500 -36.34 -14.86 20.55
C ASP A 500 -36.44 -14.98 19.01
N GLN A 501 -35.80 -14.08 18.26
CA GLN A 501 -35.61 -14.22 16.81
C GLN A 501 -34.18 -14.69 16.50
N VAL A 502 -34.10 -15.76 15.72
CA VAL A 502 -32.88 -16.32 15.11
C VAL A 502 -32.59 -15.52 13.84
N ILE A 503 -31.51 -14.75 13.85
CA ILE A 503 -31.08 -13.95 12.70
C ILE A 503 -29.80 -14.56 12.12
N PRO A 504 -29.88 -15.25 10.98
CA PRO A 504 -28.69 -15.76 10.31
C PRO A 504 -27.89 -14.62 9.66
N ARG A 505 -26.57 -14.70 9.81
CA ARG A 505 -25.58 -13.81 9.21
C ARG A 505 -24.62 -14.65 8.39
N GLN A 506 -24.37 -14.21 7.16
CA GLN A 506 -23.40 -14.83 6.24
C GLN A 506 -22.01 -14.20 6.39
N GLU A 507 -21.91 -13.13 7.18
CA GLU A 507 -20.68 -12.46 7.54
C GLU A 507 -20.06 -13.13 8.77
N ILE A 508 -18.94 -13.80 8.56
CA ILE A 508 -18.17 -14.46 9.61
C ILE A 508 -17.01 -13.53 9.99
N GLU A 509 -17.24 -12.74 11.05
CA GLU A 509 -16.18 -11.93 11.67
C GLU A 509 -15.17 -12.84 12.38
N LEU A 510 -13.89 -12.58 12.13
CA LEU A 510 -12.75 -13.36 12.62
C LEU A 510 -11.73 -12.44 13.29
N ASN A 511 -11.27 -12.86 14.46
CA ASN A 511 -10.26 -12.19 15.26
C ASN A 511 -9.29 -13.17 15.95
N ARG A 512 -9.30 -14.42 15.48
CA ARG A 512 -8.45 -15.51 15.93
C ARG A 512 -8.03 -16.31 14.72
N TYR A 513 -6.77 -16.70 14.71
CA TYR A 513 -6.13 -17.46 13.66
C TYR A 513 -5.29 -18.54 14.31
N GLU A 514 -5.07 -19.64 13.60
CA GLU A 514 -4.13 -20.67 14.03
C GLU A 514 -2.69 -20.15 13.89
N SER A 515 -1.77 -20.68 14.69
CA SER A 515 -0.36 -20.26 14.66
C SER A 515 0.30 -20.74 13.37
N HIS A 516 0.57 -19.83 12.44
CA HIS A 516 1.25 -20.14 11.18
C HIS A 516 1.97 -18.91 10.64
N GLN A 517 3.01 -19.10 9.83
CA GLN A 517 3.77 -17.98 9.25
C GLN A 517 2.91 -17.03 8.39
N ILE A 518 1.81 -17.53 7.82
CA ILE A 518 0.83 -16.73 7.06
C ILE A 518 0.00 -15.83 7.98
N THR A 519 -0.36 -16.33 9.17
CA THR A 519 -1.36 -15.74 10.07
C THR A 519 -0.74 -14.95 11.22
N GLU A 520 0.48 -15.27 11.65
CA GLU A 520 1.23 -14.55 12.69
C GLU A 520 1.26 -13.02 12.48
N PRO A 521 1.51 -12.50 11.26
CA PRO A 521 1.49 -11.05 11.01
C PRO A 521 0.13 -10.38 11.22
N VAL A 522 -0.95 -11.13 11.04
CA VAL A 522 -2.33 -10.63 11.08
C VAL A 522 -3.09 -11.08 12.32
N GLU A 523 -2.42 -11.72 13.29
CA GLU A 523 -3.04 -12.30 14.48
C GLU A 523 -3.85 -11.27 15.28
N SER A 524 -3.45 -10.00 15.21
CA SER A 524 -4.09 -8.88 15.89
C SER A 524 -5.12 -8.11 15.05
N LEU A 525 -5.23 -8.43 13.76
CA LEU A 525 -6.05 -7.69 12.79
C LEU A 525 -7.37 -8.43 12.53
N PRO A 526 -8.51 -7.72 12.47
CA PRO A 526 -9.78 -8.35 12.13
C PRO A 526 -9.84 -8.71 10.64
N SER A 527 -10.45 -9.85 10.35
CA SER A 527 -10.90 -10.26 9.02
C SER A 527 -12.40 -10.54 9.03
N GLN A 528 -13.00 -10.53 7.84
CA GLN A 528 -14.38 -10.96 7.66
C GLN A 528 -14.46 -11.84 6.42
N PHE A 529 -15.04 -13.02 6.58
CA PHE A 529 -15.34 -13.94 5.48
C PHE A 529 -16.83 -13.83 5.17
N GLN A 530 -17.18 -13.69 3.90
CA GLN A 530 -18.57 -13.68 3.44
C GLN A 530 -18.83 -14.88 2.55
N MET A 531 -20.08 -15.35 2.51
CA MET A 531 -20.46 -16.50 1.67
C MET A 531 -19.53 -17.71 1.83
N ALA A 532 -19.08 -17.94 3.07
CA ALA A 532 -18.03 -18.91 3.35
C ALA A 532 -18.55 -20.36 3.29
N VAL A 533 -17.67 -21.29 2.97
CA VAL A 533 -17.94 -22.73 2.86
C VAL A 533 -17.05 -23.48 3.86
N PRO A 534 -17.50 -24.61 4.43
CA PRO A 534 -16.69 -25.37 5.36
C PRO A 534 -15.59 -26.14 4.60
N ILE A 535 -14.42 -26.20 5.22
CA ILE A 535 -13.30 -27.05 4.82
C ILE A 535 -13.13 -28.13 5.88
N THR A 536 -12.95 -29.38 5.44
CA THR A 536 -12.65 -30.51 6.32
C THR A 536 -11.44 -31.26 5.79
N VAL A 537 -10.60 -31.73 6.71
CA VAL A 537 -9.39 -32.51 6.37
C VAL A 537 -9.73 -34.00 6.43
N ALA A 538 -9.30 -34.77 5.43
CA ALA A 538 -9.52 -36.20 5.38
C ALA A 538 -8.85 -36.93 6.56
N GLU A 539 -9.53 -37.92 7.14
CA GLU A 539 -8.98 -38.72 8.25
C GLU A 539 -7.66 -39.41 7.89
N LYS A 540 -7.53 -39.82 6.63
CA LYS A 540 -6.30 -40.38 6.06
C LYS A 540 -5.84 -39.48 4.92
N LEU A 541 -4.72 -38.80 5.12
CA LEU A 541 -4.09 -37.97 4.10
C LEU A 541 -3.42 -38.83 3.01
N PRO A 542 -3.28 -38.30 1.78
CA PRO A 542 -2.42 -38.89 0.76
C PRO A 542 -0.97 -39.04 1.24
N GLU A 543 -0.19 -39.91 0.61
CA GLU A 543 1.23 -40.07 0.95
C GLU A 543 1.99 -38.75 0.73
N HIS A 544 2.96 -38.47 1.61
CA HIS A 544 3.81 -37.27 1.56
C HIS A 544 3.11 -35.92 1.76
N VAL A 545 1.81 -35.92 2.08
CA VAL A 545 1.00 -34.71 2.27
C VAL A 545 0.86 -34.33 3.74
N THR A 546 1.03 -33.04 4.03
CA THR A 546 0.64 -32.39 5.29
C THR A 546 -0.45 -31.35 5.04
N VAL A 547 -1.30 -31.12 6.04
CA VAL A 547 -2.36 -30.11 6.00
C VAL A 547 -2.50 -29.47 7.38
N ASP A 548 -2.19 -28.17 7.50
CA ASP A 548 -2.43 -27.41 8.72
C ASP A 548 -3.57 -26.37 8.55
N PRO A 549 -4.42 -26.21 9.58
CA PRO A 549 -5.44 -25.18 9.58
C PRO A 549 -4.82 -23.79 9.74
N LEU A 550 -5.34 -22.80 9.01
CA LEU A 550 -5.02 -21.38 9.18
C LEU A 550 -6.12 -20.65 9.95
N ILE A 551 -7.37 -21.02 9.70
CA ILE A 551 -8.56 -20.44 10.33
C ILE A 551 -9.51 -21.58 10.66
N ARG A 552 -9.80 -21.78 11.94
CA ARG A 552 -10.65 -22.85 12.46
C ARG A 552 -11.87 -22.29 13.18
N VAL A 553 -13.01 -22.94 12.97
CA VAL A 553 -14.17 -22.80 13.85
C VAL A 553 -14.10 -23.91 14.89
N ASP A 554 -13.86 -23.55 16.15
CA ASP A 554 -13.62 -24.50 17.22
C ASP A 554 -14.84 -25.36 17.56
N ALA A 555 -14.56 -26.59 17.98
CA ALA A 555 -15.55 -27.46 18.62
C ALA A 555 -16.20 -26.73 19.81
N GLY A 556 -17.54 -26.79 19.90
CA GLY A 556 -18.31 -26.07 20.92
C GLY A 556 -18.74 -24.65 20.53
N THR A 557 -18.43 -24.18 19.32
CA THR A 557 -19.02 -22.96 18.77
C THR A 557 -20.47 -23.22 18.37
N ASP A 558 -21.42 -23.00 19.28
CA ASP A 558 -22.82 -23.39 19.04
C ASP A 558 -23.55 -22.51 18.02
N ASN A 559 -23.19 -21.23 17.93
CA ASN A 559 -23.85 -20.24 17.09
C ASN A 559 -23.28 -20.12 15.67
N VAL A 560 -22.43 -21.06 15.25
CA VAL A 560 -21.87 -21.14 13.89
C VAL A 560 -22.00 -22.58 13.38
N TRP A 561 -22.45 -22.76 12.15
CA TRP A 561 -22.48 -24.05 11.44
C TRP A 561 -22.50 -23.80 9.92
N ALA A 562 -22.29 -24.85 9.13
CA ALA A 562 -22.54 -24.78 7.69
C ALA A 562 -23.92 -25.36 7.35
N GLU A 563 -24.78 -24.47 6.87
CA GLU A 563 -26.16 -24.73 6.49
C GLU A 563 -26.24 -25.52 5.19
N GLU A 564 -26.96 -26.65 5.20
CA GLU A 564 -27.23 -27.44 3.99
C GLU A 564 -28.56 -27.04 3.32
N ASN A 565 -29.57 -26.59 4.08
CA ASN A 565 -30.87 -26.22 3.54
C ASN A 565 -30.91 -24.76 3.06
N ILE A 566 -30.15 -24.52 1.98
CA ILE A 566 -29.99 -23.20 1.35
C ILE A 566 -31.33 -22.60 0.92
N PHE A 567 -32.27 -23.44 0.45
CA PHE A 567 -33.58 -22.97 0.01
C PHE A 567 -34.35 -22.29 1.14
N MET A 568 -34.37 -22.88 2.34
CA MET A 568 -35.02 -22.30 3.51
C MET A 568 -34.33 -20.99 3.93
N LEU A 569 -33.01 -21.00 4.02
CA LEU A 569 -32.23 -19.83 4.39
C LEU A 569 -32.47 -18.64 3.44
N MET A 570 -32.43 -18.87 2.13
CA MET A 570 -32.55 -17.81 1.12
C MET A 570 -33.98 -17.30 0.91
N GLN A 571 -34.99 -18.17 0.95
CA GLN A 571 -36.38 -17.74 0.71
C GLN A 571 -37.08 -17.24 1.96
N GLN A 572 -36.82 -17.85 3.12
CA GLN A 572 -37.57 -17.59 4.34
C GLN A 572 -36.81 -16.71 5.33
N GLY A 573 -35.50 -16.52 5.13
CA GLY A 573 -34.66 -15.65 5.96
C GLY A 573 -34.43 -16.17 7.38
N PHE A 574 -34.78 -17.42 7.65
CA PHE A 574 -34.51 -18.11 8.91
C PHE A 574 -33.95 -19.50 8.63
N THR A 575 -33.25 -20.05 9.63
CA THR A 575 -32.85 -21.44 9.65
C THR A 575 -32.73 -21.95 11.11
N GLU A 576 -32.77 -23.27 11.29
CA GLU A 576 -32.50 -23.94 12.56
C GLU A 576 -31.43 -25.01 12.35
N LYS A 577 -30.51 -25.13 13.31
CA LYS A 577 -29.41 -26.09 13.25
C LYS A 577 -29.95 -27.52 13.31
N ASP A 578 -29.66 -28.35 12.32
CA ASP A 578 -30.15 -29.72 12.20
C ASP A 578 -29.03 -30.80 12.16
N GLU A 579 -29.37 -32.02 11.75
CA GLU A 579 -28.40 -33.14 11.65
C GLU A 579 -27.65 -33.21 10.31
N GLN A 580 -28.18 -32.57 9.25
CA GLN A 580 -27.57 -32.50 7.93
C GLN A 580 -26.49 -31.41 7.89
N ASP A 581 -26.63 -30.38 8.72
CA ASP A 581 -25.63 -29.32 8.87
C ASP A 581 -24.23 -29.82 9.27
N THR A 582 -23.20 -29.16 8.72
CA THR A 582 -21.82 -29.39 9.16
C THR A 582 -21.57 -28.61 10.45
N LYS A 583 -21.36 -29.35 11.54
CA LYS A 583 -21.10 -28.81 12.88
C LYS A 583 -19.61 -28.59 13.10
N PRO A 584 -19.20 -27.56 13.87
CA PRO A 584 -17.81 -27.41 14.29
C PRO A 584 -17.31 -28.67 15.03
N PRO A 585 -16.02 -29.05 14.88
CA PRO A 585 -14.97 -28.26 14.23
C PRO A 585 -14.95 -28.43 12.70
N PHE A 586 -14.71 -27.31 12.01
CA PHE A 586 -14.35 -27.27 10.59
C PHE A 586 -13.49 -26.04 10.34
N ASP A 587 -12.78 -26.03 9.22
CA ASP A 587 -11.85 -24.97 8.86
C ASP A 587 -12.49 -24.01 7.84
N LEU A 588 -12.01 -22.77 7.82
CA LEU A 588 -12.35 -21.75 6.83
C LEU A 588 -11.16 -21.42 5.92
N ALA A 589 -9.94 -21.77 6.36
CA ALA A 589 -8.74 -21.72 5.55
C ALA A 589 -7.75 -22.78 6.03
N VAL A 590 -7.09 -23.45 5.09
CA VAL A 590 -6.04 -24.45 5.35
C VAL A 590 -4.87 -24.23 4.39
N GLU A 591 -3.67 -24.62 4.80
CA GLU A 591 -2.55 -24.85 3.91
C GLU A 591 -2.35 -26.36 3.71
N ALA A 592 -1.77 -26.76 2.59
CA ALA A 592 -1.31 -28.13 2.39
C ALA A 592 -0.05 -28.18 1.53
N GLU A 593 0.84 -29.12 1.85
CA GLU A 593 2.10 -29.34 1.13
C GLU A 593 2.28 -30.82 0.79
N ASN A 594 2.73 -31.10 -0.42
CA ASN A 594 3.24 -32.42 -0.81
C ASN A 594 4.77 -32.37 -0.84
N SER A 595 5.41 -33.03 0.11
CA SER A 595 6.88 -33.03 0.27
C SER A 595 7.65 -33.81 -0.82
N GLU A 596 6.97 -34.66 -1.61
CA GLU A 596 7.57 -35.39 -2.72
C GLU A 596 7.65 -34.54 -3.99
N THR A 597 6.54 -33.89 -4.37
CA THR A 597 6.48 -33.04 -5.57
C THR A 597 6.93 -31.60 -5.30
N GLY A 598 6.90 -31.16 -4.04
CA GLY A 598 7.11 -29.76 -3.64
C GLY A 598 5.88 -28.86 -3.88
N ALA A 599 4.73 -29.44 -4.22
CA ALA A 599 3.50 -28.70 -4.45
C ALA A 599 2.95 -28.13 -3.14
N LYS A 600 2.50 -26.87 -3.16
CA LYS A 600 1.90 -26.21 -2.01
C LYS A 600 0.59 -25.53 -2.41
N VAL A 601 -0.43 -25.64 -1.55
CA VAL A 601 -1.70 -24.95 -1.75
C VAL A 601 -2.17 -24.25 -0.50
N VAL A 602 -2.84 -23.11 -0.68
CA VAL A 602 -3.64 -22.47 0.37
C VAL A 602 -5.08 -22.43 -0.12
N VAL A 603 -6.01 -22.96 0.67
CA VAL A 603 -7.44 -23.02 0.30
C VAL A 603 -8.22 -22.12 1.25
N PHE A 604 -8.82 -21.07 0.70
CA PHE A 604 -9.75 -20.19 1.43
C PHE A 604 -11.19 -20.57 1.08
N GLY A 605 -11.97 -20.88 2.11
CA GLY A 605 -13.40 -21.18 2.00
C GLY A 605 -14.27 -19.95 1.75
N SER A 606 -13.71 -18.83 1.28
CA SER A 606 -14.46 -17.64 0.86
C SER A 606 -13.63 -16.98 -0.24
N ALA A 607 -14.25 -16.62 -1.36
CA ALA A 607 -13.62 -15.75 -2.35
C ALA A 607 -13.95 -14.27 -2.06
N GLU A 608 -15.11 -14.06 -1.44
CA GLU A 608 -15.71 -12.78 -1.13
C GLU A 608 -14.92 -12.03 -0.05
N PHE A 609 -14.11 -12.69 0.79
CA PHE A 609 -13.21 -11.96 1.69
C PHE A 609 -12.16 -11.12 0.92
N ALA A 610 -11.81 -11.52 -0.30
CA ALA A 610 -10.74 -10.93 -1.10
C ALA A 610 -11.24 -9.95 -2.18
N ILE A 611 -12.56 -9.78 -2.35
CA ILE A 611 -13.09 -8.79 -3.31
C ILE A 611 -13.06 -7.38 -2.73
N ASN A 612 -13.01 -6.36 -3.59
CA ASN A 612 -12.94 -4.95 -3.20
C ASN A 612 -14.02 -4.55 -2.18
N ASP A 613 -15.26 -5.02 -2.35
CA ASP A 613 -16.39 -4.66 -1.48
C ASP A 613 -16.18 -5.04 -0.01
N VAL A 614 -15.38 -6.07 0.26
CA VAL A 614 -15.09 -6.57 1.62
C VAL A 614 -13.69 -6.18 2.06
N ALA A 615 -12.70 -6.36 1.18
CA ALA A 615 -11.29 -6.13 1.49
C ALA A 615 -10.95 -4.64 1.63
N ASN A 616 -11.56 -3.78 0.80
CA ASN A 616 -11.45 -2.32 0.87
C ASN A 616 -12.60 -1.66 1.63
N GLN A 617 -13.42 -2.44 2.34
CA GLN A 617 -14.54 -1.89 3.09
C GLN A 617 -14.01 -0.94 4.17
N THR A 618 -14.32 0.35 4.04
CA THR A 618 -13.94 1.35 5.04
C THR A 618 -15.12 1.77 5.90
N GLN A 619 -14.83 2.15 7.13
CA GLN A 619 -15.77 2.87 7.98
C GLN A 619 -15.20 4.22 8.39
N ILE A 620 -16.08 5.21 8.57
CA ILE A 620 -15.72 6.50 9.14
C ILE A 620 -15.88 6.39 10.65
N VAL A 621 -14.78 6.61 11.38
CA VAL A 621 -14.79 6.63 12.85
C VAL A 621 -14.45 8.04 13.31
N TRP A 622 -15.16 8.49 14.35
CA TRP A 622 -14.80 9.71 15.06
C TRP A 622 -13.72 9.36 16.08
N MET A 623 -12.50 9.88 15.89
CA MET A 623 -11.37 9.66 16.80
C MET A 623 -10.68 10.98 17.12
N GLY A 624 -10.68 11.34 18.40
CA GLY A 624 -10.23 12.64 18.86
C GLY A 624 -11.16 13.76 18.39
N ASN A 625 -10.64 14.72 17.62
CA ASN A 625 -11.43 15.83 17.08
C ASN A 625 -11.59 15.78 15.54
N ARG A 626 -11.47 14.59 14.93
CA ARG A 626 -11.57 14.41 13.47
C ARG A 626 -12.25 13.11 13.08
N PHE A 627 -12.85 13.12 11.88
CA PHE A 627 -13.29 11.91 11.20
C PHE A 627 -12.09 11.25 10.52
N VAL A 628 -11.95 9.94 10.70
CA VAL A 628 -10.90 9.16 10.05
C VAL A 628 -11.54 7.94 9.40
N GLN A 629 -11.18 7.73 8.14
CA GLN A 629 -11.58 6.55 7.37
C GLN A 629 -10.57 5.43 7.68
N VAL A 630 -11.07 4.27 8.11
CA VAL A 630 -10.24 3.09 8.42
C VAL A 630 -10.80 1.87 7.73
N LEU A 631 -9.90 0.97 7.28
CA LEU A 631 -10.29 -0.34 6.78
C LEU A 631 -10.97 -1.15 7.88
N THR A 632 -12.05 -1.84 7.51
CA THR A 632 -12.85 -2.66 8.42
C THR A 632 -12.21 -4.02 8.63
N ASN A 633 -11.62 -4.57 7.56
CA ASN A 633 -11.06 -5.93 7.48
C ASN A 633 -9.59 -5.93 6.99
N PRO A 634 -8.67 -5.22 7.66
CA PRO A 634 -7.29 -5.06 7.19
C PRO A 634 -6.51 -6.38 7.04
N ALA A 635 -6.91 -7.45 7.73
CA ALA A 635 -6.26 -8.77 7.58
C ALA A 635 -6.55 -9.44 6.23
N ASN A 636 -7.65 -9.12 5.54
CA ASN A 636 -8.06 -9.84 4.33
C ASN A 636 -7.02 -9.73 3.21
N LEU A 637 -6.56 -8.51 2.89
CA LEU A 637 -5.53 -8.30 1.86
C LEU A 637 -4.18 -8.91 2.27
N GLU A 638 -3.82 -8.79 3.54
CA GLU A 638 -2.57 -9.33 4.08
C GLU A 638 -2.54 -10.87 4.03
N LEU A 639 -3.66 -11.55 4.30
CA LEU A 639 -3.74 -13.01 4.23
C LEU A 639 -3.43 -13.53 2.82
N VAL A 640 -3.92 -12.87 1.77
CA VAL A 640 -3.62 -13.26 0.38
C VAL A 640 -2.15 -13.02 0.05
N ALA A 641 -1.61 -11.85 0.40
CA ALA A 641 -0.20 -11.53 0.17
C ALA A 641 0.75 -12.45 0.94
N ASN A 642 0.47 -12.72 2.21
CA ASN A 642 1.24 -13.62 3.05
C ASN A 642 1.20 -15.05 2.51
N SER A 643 0.04 -15.50 2.01
CA SER A 643 -0.10 -16.79 1.34
C SER A 643 0.76 -16.86 0.09
N ALA A 644 0.78 -15.82 -0.74
CA ALA A 644 1.62 -15.78 -1.95
C ALA A 644 3.12 -15.85 -1.61
N PHE A 645 3.57 -15.15 -0.57
CA PHE A 645 4.96 -15.24 -0.11
C PHE A 645 5.31 -16.61 0.47
N TRP A 646 4.44 -17.18 1.30
CA TRP A 646 4.65 -18.52 1.88
C TRP A 646 4.71 -19.59 0.80
N LEU A 647 3.76 -19.55 -0.12
CA LEU A 647 3.73 -20.42 -1.30
C LEU A 647 4.99 -20.28 -2.13
N ASN A 648 5.69 -19.15 -2.09
CA ASN A 648 6.90 -18.92 -2.86
C ASN A 648 8.22 -19.26 -2.13
N ASP A 649 8.17 -19.97 -0.99
CA ASP A 649 9.29 -20.17 -0.04
C ASP A 649 10.04 -18.87 0.28
N ASN A 650 9.29 -17.79 0.26
CA ASN A 650 9.73 -16.45 0.59
C ASN A 650 9.06 -16.06 1.91
N GLU A 651 9.05 -16.98 2.89
CA GLU A 651 8.51 -16.72 4.23
C GLU A 651 9.37 -15.67 4.94
N ASN A 652 10.60 -15.48 4.45
CA ASN A 652 11.47 -14.35 4.76
C ASN A 652 11.05 -13.03 4.09
N LEU A 653 9.95 -12.96 3.33
CA LEU A 653 9.39 -11.76 2.66
C LEU A 653 7.91 -11.42 3.05
N ILE A 654 7.15 -12.32 3.71
CA ILE A 654 5.88 -12.05 4.46
C ILE A 654 5.95 -10.86 5.45
N ALA A 655 5.25 -9.75 5.26
CA ALA A 655 5.41 -8.56 6.13
C ALA A 655 5.39 -8.88 7.65
N VAL A 656 6.36 -8.35 8.42
CA VAL A 656 6.31 -8.40 9.89
C VAL A 656 5.19 -7.46 10.33
N GLY A 657 3.97 -7.97 10.47
CA GLY A 657 2.81 -7.18 10.84
C GLY A 657 3.07 -6.32 12.10
N PRO A 658 2.30 -5.23 12.30
CA PRO A 658 2.52 -4.31 13.40
C PRO A 658 2.58 -5.08 14.73
N ARG A 659 3.77 -5.12 15.35
CA ARG A 659 3.95 -5.73 16.66
C ARG A 659 3.12 -4.92 17.64
N ARG A 660 2.24 -5.60 18.41
CA ARG A 660 1.36 -4.98 19.41
C ARG A 660 2.11 -3.85 20.12
N SER A 661 1.55 -2.65 20.06
CA SER A 661 1.84 -1.66 21.09
C SER A 661 1.45 -2.32 22.41
N ASP A 662 2.44 -2.69 23.23
CA ASP A 662 2.17 -3.13 24.59
C ASP A 662 1.23 -2.10 25.19
N VAL A 663 -0.01 -2.51 25.48
CA VAL A 663 -0.98 -1.65 26.16
C VAL A 663 -0.23 -1.11 27.36
N GLN A 664 -0.07 0.21 27.45
CA GLN A 664 0.57 0.83 28.60
C GLN A 664 -0.19 0.35 29.84
N ARG A 665 0.35 -0.67 30.51
CA ARG A 665 -0.27 -1.27 31.70
C ARG A 665 -0.21 -0.29 32.87
N ILE A 666 0.67 0.70 32.76
CA ILE A 666 0.85 1.81 33.67
C ILE A 666 0.48 3.05 32.86
N GLY A 667 -0.62 3.71 33.21
CA GLY A 667 -1.00 4.97 32.59
C GLY A 667 0.04 6.07 32.81
N PRO A 668 -0.06 7.20 32.08
CA PRO A 668 0.86 8.32 32.22
C PRO A 668 0.95 8.76 33.69
N ILE A 669 2.16 8.74 34.25
CA ILE A 669 2.43 9.25 35.59
C ILE A 669 2.44 10.77 35.49
N SER A 670 1.63 11.46 36.29
CA SER A 670 1.63 12.92 36.33
C SER A 670 3.03 13.47 36.64
N GLU A 671 3.36 14.67 36.19
CA GLU A 671 4.64 15.33 36.54
C GLU A 671 4.86 15.35 38.07
N SER A 672 3.80 15.59 38.84
CA SER A 672 3.82 15.54 40.30
C SER A 672 4.15 14.15 40.84
N GLY A 673 3.63 13.08 40.22
CA GLY A 673 3.96 11.70 40.55
C GLY A 673 5.41 11.37 40.21
N MET A 674 5.91 11.83 39.07
CA MET A 674 7.30 11.61 38.67
C MET A 674 8.28 12.35 39.60
N ILE A 675 7.95 13.58 40.00
CA ILE A 675 8.72 14.33 41.01
C ILE A 675 8.68 13.59 42.36
N ALA A 676 7.52 13.07 42.79
CA ALA A 676 7.43 12.30 44.03
C ALA A 676 8.31 11.05 44.00
N TRP A 677 8.34 10.32 42.89
CA TRP A 677 9.23 9.17 42.69
C TRP A 677 10.71 9.57 42.70
N LYS A 678 11.07 10.67 42.02
CA LYS A 678 12.45 11.20 42.05
C LYS A 678 12.85 11.60 43.47
N VAL A 679 11.99 12.32 44.21
CA VAL A 679 12.25 12.69 45.61
C VAL A 679 12.38 11.45 46.47
N PHE A 680 11.53 10.44 46.27
CA PHE A 680 11.62 9.20 47.02
C PHE A 680 12.96 8.48 46.79
N PHE A 681 13.35 8.25 45.54
CA PHE A 681 14.56 7.48 45.21
C PHE A 681 15.86 8.28 45.40
N TRP A 682 15.86 9.59 45.15
CA TRP A 682 17.07 10.41 45.24
C TRP A 682 17.27 11.01 46.63
N VAL A 683 16.21 11.18 47.41
CA VAL A 683 16.28 11.84 48.72
C VAL A 683 15.81 10.92 49.84
N ALA A 684 14.56 10.45 49.80
CA ALA A 684 13.98 9.71 50.93
C ALA A 684 14.68 8.37 51.20
N TRP A 685 14.98 7.60 50.15
CA TRP A 685 15.60 6.29 50.26
C TRP A 685 17.06 6.36 50.74
N PRO A 686 17.93 7.23 50.18
CA PRO A 686 19.27 7.47 50.74
C PRO A 686 19.23 8.00 52.17
N LEU A 687 18.28 8.89 52.49
CA LEU A 687 18.14 9.44 53.84
C LEU A 687 17.70 8.36 54.83
N ALA A 688 16.78 7.47 54.45
CA ALA A 688 16.37 6.33 55.27
C ALA A 688 17.54 5.39 55.55
N ALA A 689 18.41 5.14 54.56
CA ALA A 689 19.63 4.35 54.75
C ALA A 689 20.62 5.04 55.71
N LEU A 690 20.78 6.37 55.62
CA LEU A 690 21.59 7.15 56.55
C LEU A 690 21.03 7.14 57.97
N VAL A 691 19.70 7.28 58.13
CA VAL A 691 19.02 7.21 59.43
C VAL A 691 19.17 5.82 60.04
N ALA A 692 18.97 4.76 59.26
CA ALA A 692 19.18 3.39 59.73
C ALA A 692 20.65 3.15 60.14
N GLY A 693 21.61 3.59 59.32
CA GLY A 693 23.04 3.55 59.65
C GLY A 693 23.37 4.35 60.93
N GLY A 694 22.77 5.52 61.10
CA GLY A 694 22.90 6.36 62.29
C GLY A 694 22.27 5.71 63.54
N ALA A 695 21.11 5.07 63.41
CA ALA A 695 20.45 4.34 64.48
C ALA A 695 21.28 3.13 64.91
N VAL A 696 21.81 2.35 63.97
CA VAL A 696 22.75 1.24 64.26
C VAL A 696 24.01 1.76 64.94
N TRP A 697 24.55 2.89 64.49
CA TRP A 697 25.69 3.54 65.14
C TRP A 697 25.37 3.96 66.59
N LEU A 698 24.19 4.53 66.85
CA LEU A 698 23.75 4.91 68.20
C LEU A 698 23.55 3.70 69.11
N VAL A 699 22.98 2.60 68.59
CA VAL A 699 22.79 1.35 69.35
C VAL A 699 24.12 0.67 69.67
N ARG A 700 25.09 0.66 68.74
CA ARG A 700 26.46 0.15 68.96
C ARG A 700 27.33 1.05 69.86
N ARG A 701 26.86 2.25 70.21
CA ARG A 701 27.57 3.23 71.04
C ARG A 701 27.25 3.07 72.54
N LYS A 702 26.15 2.39 72.88
CA LYS A 702 25.95 1.80 74.20
C LYS A 702 26.79 0.53 74.30
#